data_AF-A0A1Z4MY49-F1
#
_entry.id   AF-A0A1Z4MY49-F1
#
_cell.length_a   1.000
_cell.length_b   1.000
_cell.length_c   1.000
_cell.angle_alpha   90.00
_cell.angle_beta   90.00
_cell.angle_gamma   90.00
#
_symmetry.space_group_name_H-M   'P 1'
#
loop_
_entity.id
_entity.type
_entity.pdbx_description
1 polymer ?
#
loop_
_entity_poly.entity_id
_entity_poly.type
_entity_poly.pdbx_seq_one_letter_code
_entity_poly.pdbx_strand_id
1 'polypeptide(L)'
;MFKISESTSLLLILNKTKQPLLILFYILYLLIINQLKGFAQIIPDNNLPSNSLTVTSGNVIEIQGGTQVGTNLFHSFEQFSVNTGNTAFFNNPLEINNIITRVTGSSISQIDGLIRTNGIANLFLINPNGIIFGTNASLNIGGSFFASTANSIKFSDGSIYSAVNPQQQTLLTINTPLGLQYGVNPGNITVQGSGNQLFVDEFYATSRENRPVGLEVKTGNTLALVGGNLDLEGGNLTAAQGRVEVGAVKDSFVTINYNNSGLNLSYEGVNNFADINLNAAASIDVSGDGSGHVQVIGKNINLTDGSAILANTEHDLNGGSIKIKAAELLNVSGSNNDSGLPTIISTDVSPKASGNGGSIDIVAQKLTATGGGQISSTTFGLGSGGTVNIQAEDIELVFGGPLGPSGIFASTVSGGGNAGKIAIATNNLLVTDGAQISTTSFSGTGNAGEIQITAKKAQFIGTAFGEFSSSLLASTSSVGNGGNIFLNTDSLEVKKGAQIHNSTFASGGAGKLEIIAKNIELSGTDSGTIASGLFSNVEKGATGNGGLLKVTTENLNLFDGAAIVAKTAGSGNAGKIDIAAKNIQVIGTSNNPLPTIIAADVQSQATGAGGELNINTETLYLRNAGQIATSTFGTGNAGVLNIQAHDINLSGFISGGSSGLFSNAVTNSGNGGQLNISTDKLTIRDGATIAASNFSSRNPNLAPGTGLAGDIKIDARLIELFDSTASNIKSSINATTFNGGGGNIQINTKESVVASNNSLITADTKGNANGGTIRVNTNLLSLNSGATLSTNSTGLGQAGDIFINANQVRANQGLITATATQSGGGNITLNNNFLFLQNNSLISSSVTDSTGGGGNLFINSDFIVNYNNSDIRANAVFGNGGNIQIYTQGIFQNQDSEIDASSTFGIDGVVKITNPEDVQKIAIAELPKDIVDVTQLVAKACSASKTNEFVIIGKGGLPANPTDMLRGQTVWTDLRQLSTNSNTQNKLGAANPEKLASTSPTPTHIIEAQGWVINRDGTIELVAHSPEIPAVVPVSYVAKCTGS
;
A
#
# COMPACT_ATOMS: atom_id res chain seq x y z
N MET A 1 -40.31 -20.80 20.42
CA MET A 1 -41.68 -21.29 20.13
C MET A 1 -41.56 -22.79 19.86
N PHE A 2 -42.38 -23.64 20.48
CA PHE A 2 -42.17 -25.10 20.55
C PHE A 2 -42.43 -25.87 19.24
N LYS A 3 -41.62 -26.91 18.97
CA LYS A 3 -42.13 -28.30 18.90
C LYS A 3 -41.04 -29.40 18.96
N ILE A 4 -41.38 -30.49 19.64
CA ILE A 4 -40.64 -31.77 19.81
C ILE A 4 -41.62 -32.89 19.41
N SER A 5 -41.10 -34.01 18.85
CA SER A 5 -41.58 -35.42 18.95
C SER A 5 -41.27 -36.16 17.64
N GLU A 6 -40.32 -37.10 17.57
CA GLU A 6 -40.31 -38.50 18.07
C GLU A 6 -40.87 -39.57 17.10
N SER A 7 -39.98 -40.52 16.78
CA SER A 7 -40.12 -41.94 16.42
C SER A 7 -41.45 -42.55 15.95
N THR A 8 -41.36 -43.45 14.95
CA THR A 8 -42.15 -44.69 14.93
C THR A 8 -41.40 -45.83 14.21
N SER A 9 -41.58 -47.05 14.70
CA SER A 9 -40.82 -48.27 14.32
C SER A 9 -41.43 -49.01 13.12
N LEU A 10 -40.65 -49.89 12.46
CA LEU A 10 -41.23 -50.93 11.60
C LEU A 10 -40.59 -52.32 11.80
N LEU A 11 -41.46 -53.34 11.78
CA LEU A 11 -41.20 -54.75 12.05
C LEU A 11 -40.34 -55.44 10.98
N LEU A 12 -39.55 -56.44 11.40
CA LEU A 12 -38.95 -57.45 10.51
C LEU A 12 -39.61 -58.81 10.75
N ILE A 13 -40.17 -59.40 9.70
CA ILE A 13 -40.84 -60.71 9.73
C ILE A 13 -39.80 -61.83 9.51
N LEU A 14 -39.67 -62.73 10.48
CA LEU A 14 -38.76 -63.89 10.42
C LEU A 14 -39.50 -65.15 9.94
N ASN A 15 -39.05 -65.71 8.81
CA ASN A 15 -39.64 -66.91 8.21
C ASN A 15 -38.97 -68.21 8.74
N LYS A 16 -39.77 -69.20 9.13
CA LYS A 16 -39.32 -70.42 9.85
C LYS A 16 -38.78 -71.52 8.92
N THR A 17 -37.53 -71.43 8.46
CA THR A 17 -36.87 -72.56 7.74
C THR A 17 -35.36 -72.73 7.94
N LYS A 18 -34.67 -71.91 8.77
CA LYS A 18 -33.19 -71.95 8.91
C LYS A 18 -32.63 -72.33 10.30
N GLN A 19 -33.37 -73.09 11.10
CA GLN A 19 -32.91 -73.48 12.46
C GLN A 19 -31.65 -74.37 12.51
N PRO A 20 -31.36 -75.31 11.59
CA PRO A 20 -30.12 -76.09 11.65
C PRO A 20 -28.86 -75.27 11.33
N LEU A 21 -28.99 -74.27 10.46
CA LEU A 21 -27.86 -73.45 10.01
C LEU A 21 -27.46 -72.42 11.08
N LEU A 22 -28.42 -71.88 11.84
CA LEU A 22 -28.15 -70.93 12.92
C LEU A 22 -27.31 -71.54 14.05
N ILE A 23 -27.53 -72.81 14.41
CA ILE A 23 -26.79 -73.44 15.51
C ILE A 23 -25.32 -73.66 15.15
N LEU A 24 -25.04 -74.09 13.91
CA LEU A 24 -23.66 -74.22 13.43
C LEU A 24 -22.96 -72.85 13.34
N PHE A 25 -23.69 -71.80 12.90
CA PHE A 25 -23.16 -70.44 12.88
C PHE A 25 -22.92 -69.88 14.29
N TYR A 26 -23.77 -70.21 15.27
CA TYR A 26 -23.61 -69.77 16.66
C TYR A 26 -22.41 -70.47 17.34
N ILE A 27 -22.17 -71.75 17.02
CA ILE A 27 -20.99 -72.49 17.51
C ILE A 27 -19.71 -71.97 16.85
N LEU A 28 -19.71 -71.67 15.54
CA LEU A 28 -18.57 -71.02 14.88
C LEU A 28 -18.32 -69.60 15.43
N TYR A 29 -19.38 -68.85 15.73
CA TYR A 29 -19.30 -67.51 16.33
C TYR A 29 -18.71 -67.56 17.75
N LEU A 30 -19.09 -68.54 18.58
CA LEU A 30 -18.49 -68.79 19.90
C LEU A 30 -17.02 -69.27 19.85
N LEU A 31 -16.62 -69.95 18.78
CA LEU A 31 -15.21 -70.32 18.54
C LEU A 31 -14.36 -69.16 17.96
N ILE A 32 -14.96 -68.24 17.20
CA ILE A 32 -14.28 -67.04 16.69
C ILE A 32 -14.21 -65.91 17.75
N ILE A 33 -15.12 -65.90 18.73
CA ILE A 33 -15.07 -64.99 19.90
C ILE A 33 -13.92 -65.33 20.87
N ASN A 34 -13.33 -66.52 20.78
CA ASN A 34 -12.07 -66.86 21.47
C ASN A 34 -10.84 -66.58 20.60
N GLN A 35 -10.82 -65.43 19.91
CA GLN A 35 -9.57 -64.70 19.75
C GLN A 35 -9.02 -64.44 21.16
N LEU A 36 -7.83 -64.99 21.45
CA LEU A 36 -7.12 -64.75 22.70
C LEU A 36 -7.05 -63.24 22.96
N LYS A 37 -7.74 -62.75 24.00
CA LYS A 37 -7.46 -61.42 24.54
C LYS A 37 -5.98 -61.43 24.93
N GLY A 38 -5.17 -60.68 24.20
CA GLY A 38 -3.72 -60.65 24.40
C GLY A 38 -3.40 -60.15 25.80
N PHE A 39 -3.07 -61.05 26.71
CA PHE A 39 -2.54 -60.73 28.03
C PHE A 39 -1.06 -60.33 27.89
N ALA A 40 -0.83 -59.17 27.30
CA ALA A 40 0.47 -58.54 27.08
C ALA A 40 0.26 -57.02 26.97
N GLN A 41 1.00 -56.23 27.76
CA GLN A 41 0.90 -54.76 27.75
C GLN A 41 2.25 -54.12 28.04
N ILE A 42 2.78 -54.39 29.24
CA ILE A 42 4.09 -53.93 29.67
C ILE A 42 4.90 -55.18 29.98
N ILE A 43 5.82 -55.53 29.09
CA ILE A 43 6.64 -56.75 29.18
C ILE A 43 8.10 -56.32 29.32
N PRO A 44 8.73 -56.51 30.49
CA PRO A 44 10.17 -56.33 30.68
C PRO A 44 10.99 -57.17 29.69
N ASP A 45 12.14 -56.64 29.29
CA ASP A 45 13.19 -57.46 28.68
C ASP A 45 14.22 -57.90 29.75
N ASN A 46 15.28 -58.59 29.32
CA ASN A 46 16.39 -59.01 30.17
C ASN A 46 17.72 -58.30 29.81
N ASN A 47 17.66 -57.04 29.36
CA ASN A 47 18.81 -56.28 28.83
C ASN A 47 19.41 -55.28 29.83
N LEU A 48 19.18 -55.46 31.14
CA LEU A 48 19.70 -54.62 32.21
C LEU A 48 20.42 -55.45 33.31
N PRO A 49 21.41 -54.86 34.03
CA PRO A 49 22.04 -55.52 35.19
C PRO A 49 21.05 -55.89 36.31
N SER A 50 20.04 -55.04 36.52
CA SER A 50 18.84 -55.29 37.31
C SER A 50 17.64 -54.96 36.42
N ASN A 51 16.88 -55.99 36.04
CA ASN A 51 15.81 -55.87 35.05
C ASN A 51 14.56 -55.19 35.61
N SER A 52 13.76 -54.60 34.72
CA SER A 52 12.42 -54.12 35.07
C SER A 52 11.56 -55.30 35.54
N LEU A 53 10.67 -55.05 36.48
CA LEU A 53 9.67 -56.01 36.94
C LEU A 53 8.29 -55.37 36.81
N THR A 54 7.27 -56.17 36.52
CA THR A 54 5.87 -55.72 36.43
C THR A 54 4.98 -56.55 37.33
N VAL A 55 4.22 -55.89 38.20
CA VAL A 55 3.26 -56.50 39.12
C VAL A 55 1.87 -55.95 38.82
N THR A 56 0.98 -56.79 38.31
CA THR A 56 -0.39 -56.38 37.96
C THR A 56 -1.32 -56.55 39.16
N SER A 57 -1.90 -55.45 39.64
CA SER A 57 -2.87 -55.38 40.73
C SER A 57 -4.15 -54.69 40.23
N GLY A 58 -5.15 -55.49 39.85
CA GLY A 58 -6.34 -54.99 39.16
C GLY A 58 -5.97 -54.32 37.84
N ASN A 59 -6.36 -53.05 37.69
CA ASN A 59 -6.04 -52.24 36.50
C ASN A 59 -4.66 -51.55 36.59
N VAL A 60 -3.96 -51.64 37.73
CA VAL A 60 -2.63 -51.03 37.89
C VAL A 60 -1.55 -52.04 37.56
N ILE A 61 -0.71 -51.73 36.58
CA ILE A 61 0.55 -52.43 36.32
C ILE A 61 1.65 -51.62 36.99
N GLU A 62 2.08 -52.09 38.16
CA GLU A 62 3.18 -51.50 38.91
C GLU A 62 4.51 -51.94 38.32
N ILE A 63 5.31 -50.97 37.88
CA ILE A 63 6.67 -51.14 37.38
C ILE A 63 7.62 -50.96 38.56
N GLN A 64 8.35 -52.04 38.87
CA GLN A 64 9.33 -52.14 39.95
C GLN A 64 10.70 -52.54 39.38
N GLY A 65 11.71 -52.68 40.23
CA GLY A 65 13.06 -53.09 39.82
C GLY A 65 13.72 -52.04 38.93
N GLY A 66 14.32 -52.47 37.82
CA GLY A 66 15.17 -51.62 36.99
C GLY A 66 16.57 -51.44 37.59
N THR A 67 17.45 -50.76 36.86
CA THR A 67 18.83 -50.51 37.32
C THR A 67 18.99 -49.06 37.74
N GLN A 68 19.20 -48.82 39.03
CA GLN A 68 19.51 -47.50 39.55
C GLN A 68 21.02 -47.22 39.48
N VAL A 69 21.39 -46.07 38.93
CA VAL A 69 22.77 -45.56 38.91
C VAL A 69 22.73 -44.10 39.34
N GLY A 70 23.04 -43.85 40.62
CA GLY A 70 22.86 -42.53 41.24
C GLY A 70 21.38 -42.15 41.30
N THR A 71 21.04 -41.00 40.72
CA THR A 71 19.66 -40.47 40.63
C THR A 71 18.94 -40.83 39.32
N ASN A 72 19.57 -41.65 38.46
CA ASN A 72 18.96 -42.22 37.26
C ASN A 72 18.44 -43.64 37.54
N LEU A 73 17.22 -43.95 37.13
CA LEU A 73 16.61 -45.28 37.16
C LEU A 73 16.32 -45.75 35.74
N PHE A 74 17.02 -46.80 35.30
CA PHE A 74 16.91 -47.34 33.94
C PHE A 74 15.88 -48.48 33.89
N HIS A 75 14.93 -48.39 32.96
CA HIS A 75 13.98 -49.44 32.61
C HIS A 75 14.08 -49.82 31.13
N SER A 76 13.86 -51.09 30.87
CA SER A 76 13.91 -51.71 29.55
C SER A 76 12.74 -52.69 29.40
N PHE A 77 12.09 -52.65 28.23
CA PHE A 77 10.88 -53.42 27.94
C PHE A 77 10.94 -53.97 26.51
N GLU A 78 10.45 -55.19 26.31
CA GLU A 78 10.17 -55.71 24.97
C GLU A 78 8.93 -55.01 24.38
N GLN A 79 7.90 -54.79 25.22
CA GLN A 79 6.65 -54.13 24.84
C GLN A 79 6.19 -53.17 25.94
N PHE A 80 5.68 -52.00 25.56
CA PHE A 80 5.16 -51.00 26.49
C PHE A 80 3.91 -50.33 25.90
N SER A 81 2.74 -50.78 26.34
CA SER A 81 1.41 -50.27 25.99
C SER A 81 0.52 -50.23 27.23
N VAL A 82 -0.36 -49.23 27.30
CA VAL A 82 -1.32 -48.99 28.37
C VAL A 82 -2.69 -48.80 27.71
N ASN A 83 -3.70 -49.55 28.14
CA ASN A 83 -5.04 -49.52 27.54
C ASN A 83 -5.97 -48.65 28.39
N THR A 84 -7.14 -48.33 27.82
CA THR A 84 -8.27 -47.68 28.50
C THR A 84 -8.49 -48.22 29.91
N GLY A 85 -8.44 -47.32 30.89
CA GLY A 85 -8.69 -47.64 32.30
C GLY A 85 -7.56 -48.36 33.05
N ASN A 86 -6.44 -48.68 32.39
CA ASN A 86 -5.24 -49.21 33.05
C ASN A 86 -4.25 -48.10 33.44
N THR A 87 -3.39 -48.39 34.41
CA THR A 87 -2.33 -47.49 34.88
C THR A 87 -0.97 -48.15 34.81
N ALA A 88 -0.01 -47.57 34.10
CA ALA A 88 1.42 -47.86 34.23
C ALA A 88 1.99 -47.04 35.39
N PHE A 89 2.26 -47.67 36.53
CA PHE A 89 2.78 -46.99 37.72
C PHE A 89 4.25 -47.32 37.95
N PHE A 90 5.16 -46.40 37.64
CA PHE A 90 6.55 -46.48 38.05
C PHE A 90 6.66 -46.25 39.57
N ASN A 91 6.89 -47.31 40.33
CA ASN A 91 7.11 -47.24 41.77
C ASN A 91 8.59 -46.93 42.07
N ASN A 92 9.05 -45.76 41.62
CA ASN A 92 10.42 -45.30 41.85
C ASN A 92 10.63 -44.80 43.29
N PRO A 93 11.86 -44.92 43.83
CA PRO A 93 12.29 -44.17 45.01
C PRO A 93 12.17 -42.65 44.83
N LEU A 94 12.05 -41.91 45.93
CA LEU A 94 11.79 -40.45 45.91
C LEU A 94 13.03 -39.62 45.51
N GLU A 95 14.22 -40.19 45.65
CA GLU A 95 15.51 -39.62 45.28
C GLU A 95 15.86 -39.75 43.78
N ILE A 96 15.01 -40.42 43.00
CA ILE A 96 15.18 -40.53 41.55
C ILE A 96 14.81 -39.21 40.87
N ASN A 97 15.75 -38.65 40.11
CA ASN A 97 15.55 -37.46 39.29
C ASN A 97 15.10 -37.82 37.87
N ASN A 98 15.60 -38.93 37.31
CA ASN A 98 15.27 -39.35 35.94
C ASN A 98 14.95 -40.84 35.88
N ILE A 99 13.78 -41.18 35.36
CA ILE A 99 13.39 -42.53 34.95
C ILE A 99 13.62 -42.62 33.45
N ILE A 100 14.47 -43.55 33.01
CA ILE A 100 14.96 -43.65 31.63
C ILE A 100 14.53 -44.98 31.03
N THR A 101 13.49 -44.92 30.19
CA THR A 101 12.78 -46.09 29.66
C THR A 101 13.01 -46.26 28.18
N ARG A 102 13.31 -47.49 27.74
CA ARG A 102 13.35 -47.88 26.32
C ARG A 102 12.45 -49.07 26.01
N VAL A 103 11.94 -49.13 24.79
CA VAL A 103 11.27 -50.30 24.20
C VAL A 103 12.18 -50.91 23.14
N THR A 104 12.53 -52.19 23.27
CA THR A 104 13.47 -52.89 22.38
C THR A 104 12.81 -53.85 21.39
N GLY A 105 11.54 -54.20 21.59
CA GLY A 105 10.77 -55.01 20.64
C GLY A 105 10.33 -54.19 19.42
N SER A 106 9.58 -54.83 18.52
CA SER A 106 9.07 -54.21 17.28
C SER A 106 7.68 -53.58 17.41
N SER A 107 7.10 -53.56 18.61
CA SER A 107 5.73 -53.08 18.84
C SER A 107 5.66 -51.56 19.02
N ILE A 108 4.68 -50.93 18.38
CA ILE A 108 4.27 -49.54 18.65
C ILE A 108 3.73 -49.46 20.08
N SER A 109 4.09 -48.41 20.81
CA SER A 109 3.53 -48.13 22.13
C SER A 109 2.13 -47.52 22.01
N GLN A 110 1.10 -48.29 22.35
CA GLN A 110 -0.29 -47.83 22.41
C GLN A 110 -0.59 -47.37 23.83
N ILE A 111 -0.76 -46.06 24.06
CA ILE A 111 -0.93 -45.43 25.37
C ILE A 111 -2.31 -44.76 25.41
N ASP A 112 -3.33 -45.48 25.87
CA ASP A 112 -4.70 -45.00 26.07
C ASP A 112 -5.11 -45.10 27.56
N GLY A 113 -4.15 -44.95 28.48
CA GLY A 113 -4.38 -44.98 29.92
C GLY A 113 -3.43 -44.07 30.69
N LEU A 114 -3.38 -44.25 32.00
CA LEU A 114 -2.58 -43.39 32.89
C LEU A 114 -1.11 -43.86 32.97
N ILE A 115 -0.16 -42.96 32.79
CA ILE A 115 1.23 -43.16 33.22
C ILE A 115 1.49 -42.35 34.49
N ARG A 116 1.98 -43.00 35.56
CA ARG A 116 2.22 -42.39 36.87
C ARG A 116 3.63 -42.66 37.40
N THR A 117 4.24 -41.69 38.06
CA THR A 117 5.52 -41.82 38.80
C THR A 117 5.38 -41.38 40.26
N ASN A 118 6.37 -41.66 41.09
CA ASN A 118 6.51 -41.08 42.43
C ASN A 118 7.43 -39.84 42.44
N GLY A 119 7.24 -38.97 43.44
CA GLY A 119 8.17 -37.87 43.74
C GLY A 119 8.21 -36.76 42.68
N ILE A 120 9.42 -36.33 42.34
CA ILE A 120 9.73 -35.25 41.37
C ILE A 120 10.38 -35.76 40.08
N ALA A 121 10.40 -37.09 39.87
CA ALA A 121 11.15 -37.71 38.78
C ALA A 121 10.66 -37.25 37.40
N ASN A 122 11.60 -36.91 36.51
CA ASN A 122 11.37 -36.84 35.07
C ASN A 122 11.19 -38.26 34.51
N LEU A 123 10.39 -38.43 33.46
CA LEU A 123 10.25 -39.70 32.74
C LEU A 123 10.58 -39.53 31.27
N PHE A 124 11.60 -40.26 30.81
CA PHE A 124 11.98 -40.43 29.41
C PHE A 124 11.48 -41.79 28.92
N LEU A 125 10.74 -41.82 27.81
CA LEU A 125 10.24 -43.02 27.14
C LEU A 125 10.64 -42.99 25.66
N ILE A 126 11.51 -43.91 25.26
CA ILE A 126 11.91 -44.08 23.85
C ILE A 126 11.34 -45.38 23.24
N ASN A 127 10.67 -45.27 22.10
CA ASN A 127 10.25 -46.41 21.27
C ASN A 127 10.46 -46.10 19.77
N PRO A 128 11.51 -46.64 19.13
CA PRO A 128 11.81 -46.39 17.71
C PRO A 128 10.67 -46.71 16.74
N ASN A 129 9.77 -47.63 17.09
CA ASN A 129 8.70 -48.09 16.21
C ASN A 129 7.51 -47.12 16.14
N GLY A 130 7.37 -46.23 17.12
CA GLY A 130 6.26 -45.27 17.21
C GLY A 130 5.54 -45.29 18.56
N ILE A 131 4.83 -44.20 18.85
CA ILE A 131 4.01 -44.02 20.06
C ILE A 131 2.66 -43.42 19.66
N ILE A 132 1.56 -44.00 20.11
CA ILE A 132 0.21 -43.46 19.92
C ILE A 132 -0.37 -43.19 21.31
N PHE A 133 -0.70 -41.93 21.58
CA PHE A 133 -1.48 -41.52 22.73
C PHE A 133 -2.96 -41.47 22.32
N GLY A 134 -3.76 -42.41 22.85
CA GLY A 134 -5.19 -42.49 22.60
C GLY A 134 -5.99 -41.44 23.38
N THR A 135 -7.30 -41.38 23.13
CA THR A 135 -8.19 -40.34 23.69
C THR A 135 -8.34 -40.37 25.21
N ASN A 136 -7.96 -41.46 25.88
CA ASN A 136 -7.98 -41.63 27.34
C ASN A 136 -6.57 -41.57 27.96
N ALA A 137 -5.54 -41.26 27.15
CA ALA A 137 -4.18 -41.11 27.62
C ALA A 137 -4.07 -39.99 28.67
N SER A 138 -3.42 -40.28 29.79
CA SER A 138 -3.22 -39.29 30.86
C SER A 138 -1.88 -39.48 31.55
N LEU A 139 -1.38 -38.40 32.14
CA LEU A 139 -0.07 -38.33 32.78
C LEU A 139 -0.22 -37.86 34.22
N ASN A 140 0.51 -38.49 35.14
CA ASN A 140 0.72 -38.04 36.51
C ASN A 140 2.19 -38.21 36.86
N ILE A 141 3.00 -37.33 36.26
CA ILE A 141 4.47 -37.35 36.34
C ILE A 141 4.94 -36.34 37.40
N GLY A 142 6.00 -36.71 38.10
CA GLY A 142 6.60 -35.90 39.16
C GLY A 142 7.20 -34.60 38.64
N GLY A 143 8.10 -34.77 37.66
CA GLY A 143 8.81 -33.73 36.91
C GLY A 143 8.32 -33.63 35.46
N SER A 144 9.26 -33.56 34.53
CA SER A 144 9.04 -33.45 33.09
C SER A 144 8.80 -34.80 32.41
N PHE A 145 8.09 -34.80 31.28
CA PHE A 145 7.84 -35.99 30.46
C PHE A 145 8.42 -35.84 29.05
N PHE A 146 9.16 -36.85 28.60
CA PHE A 146 9.80 -36.91 27.29
C PHE A 146 9.40 -38.21 26.60
N ALA A 147 8.59 -38.14 25.55
CA ALA A 147 8.27 -39.28 24.69
C ALA A 147 8.95 -39.11 23.33
N SER A 148 9.61 -40.15 22.85
CA SER A 148 10.43 -40.06 21.63
C SER A 148 10.51 -41.37 20.84
N THR A 149 10.74 -41.27 19.54
CA THR A 149 11.02 -42.41 18.66
C THR A 149 12.52 -42.50 18.29
N ALA A 150 13.38 -41.96 19.14
CA ALA A 150 14.83 -42.08 19.05
C ALA A 150 15.33 -43.52 19.24
N ASN A 151 16.40 -43.87 18.51
CA ASN A 151 17.10 -45.16 18.60
C ASN A 151 17.91 -45.32 19.89
N SER A 152 18.32 -44.21 20.51
CA SER A 152 19.09 -44.21 21.76
C SER A 152 19.13 -42.84 22.42
N ILE A 153 19.31 -42.83 23.75
CA ILE A 153 19.75 -41.66 24.52
C ILE A 153 21.28 -41.72 24.65
N LYS A 154 21.96 -40.60 24.39
CA LYS A 154 23.39 -40.41 24.72
C LYS A 154 23.53 -39.60 26.00
N PHE A 155 24.62 -39.80 26.73
CA PHE A 155 24.93 -39.10 28.00
C PHE A 155 26.20 -38.25 27.87
N SER A 156 26.44 -37.35 28.84
CA SER A 156 27.55 -36.39 28.79
C SER A 156 28.95 -37.01 28.90
N ASP A 157 29.06 -38.26 29.35
CA ASP A 157 30.31 -39.05 29.33
C ASP A 157 30.50 -39.87 28.04
N GLY A 158 29.58 -39.76 27.07
CA GLY A 158 29.59 -40.53 25.83
C GLY A 158 28.99 -41.93 25.93
N SER A 159 28.48 -42.35 27.10
CA SER A 159 27.70 -43.60 27.19
C SER A 159 26.38 -43.49 26.40
N ILE A 160 25.87 -44.64 25.95
CA ILE A 160 24.70 -44.74 25.05
C ILE A 160 23.73 -45.81 25.55
N TYR A 161 22.49 -45.42 25.79
CA TYR A 161 21.39 -46.32 26.13
C TYR A 161 20.48 -46.51 24.91
N SER A 162 20.67 -47.62 24.18
CA SER A 162 20.01 -47.87 22.89
C SER A 162 18.83 -48.83 22.98
N ALA A 163 17.75 -48.49 22.27
CA ALA A 163 16.58 -49.32 22.01
C ALA A 163 16.81 -50.32 20.87
N VAL A 164 17.51 -49.91 19.81
CA VAL A 164 17.75 -50.75 18.61
C VAL A 164 18.96 -51.67 18.72
N ASN A 165 19.94 -51.33 19.57
CA ASN A 165 21.14 -52.15 19.85
C ASN A 165 21.30 -52.36 21.37
N PRO A 166 20.36 -53.06 22.04
CA PRO A 166 20.44 -53.29 23.47
C PRO A 166 21.57 -54.26 23.81
N GLN A 167 22.50 -53.85 24.68
CA GLN A 167 23.57 -54.70 25.20
C GLN A 167 23.17 -55.33 26.53
N GLN A 168 23.39 -56.64 26.70
CA GLN A 168 23.09 -57.36 27.96
C GLN A 168 23.88 -56.83 29.17
N GLN A 169 25.03 -56.17 28.95
CA GLN A 169 25.83 -55.50 29.98
C GLN A 169 26.14 -54.06 29.55
N THR A 170 25.09 -53.26 29.36
CA THR A 170 25.24 -51.83 29.01
C THR A 170 26.01 -51.09 30.12
N LEU A 171 27.00 -50.27 29.77
CA LEU A 171 27.68 -49.39 30.73
C LEU A 171 26.75 -48.21 31.06
N LEU A 172 26.04 -48.31 32.19
CA LEU A 172 25.08 -47.29 32.67
C LEU A 172 25.79 -46.22 33.52
N THR A 173 25.19 -45.03 33.61
CA THR A 173 25.87 -43.84 34.17
C THR A 173 25.00 -43.02 35.16
N ILE A 174 25.70 -42.31 36.05
CA ILE A 174 25.13 -41.26 36.91
C ILE A 174 24.87 -39.94 36.16
N ASN A 175 25.46 -39.79 34.97
CA ASN A 175 25.42 -38.55 34.21
C ASN A 175 24.04 -38.26 33.62
N THR A 176 23.77 -37.00 33.28
CA THR A 176 22.49 -36.60 32.68
C THR A 176 22.41 -36.97 31.20
N PRO A 177 21.20 -37.31 30.69
CA PRO A 177 20.94 -37.44 29.26
C PRO A 177 21.41 -36.21 28.45
N LEU A 178 22.41 -36.38 27.59
CA LEU A 178 22.90 -35.31 26.70
C LEU A 178 21.97 -35.08 25.51
N GLY A 179 21.30 -36.13 25.01
CA GLY A 179 20.41 -35.98 23.86
C GLY A 179 19.88 -37.28 23.26
N LEU A 180 19.03 -37.12 22.26
CA LEU A 180 18.27 -38.15 21.56
C LEU A 180 18.88 -38.38 20.17
N GLN A 181 19.26 -39.63 19.87
CA GLN A 181 19.78 -40.02 18.56
C GLN A 181 18.71 -40.76 17.76
N TYR A 182 18.37 -40.24 16.59
CA TYR A 182 17.40 -40.82 15.67
C TYR A 182 18.11 -41.69 14.62
N GLY A 183 17.40 -42.70 14.12
CA GLY A 183 17.78 -43.43 12.92
C GLY A 183 17.19 -42.81 11.66
N VAL A 184 17.39 -43.47 10.51
CA VAL A 184 16.90 -42.99 9.20
C VAL A 184 15.38 -42.93 9.11
N ASN A 185 14.68 -43.91 9.68
CA ASN A 185 13.22 -44.03 9.66
C ASN A 185 12.67 -44.16 11.10
N PRO A 186 12.67 -43.08 11.91
CA PRO A 186 12.04 -43.10 13.22
C PRO A 186 10.52 -43.17 13.07
N GLY A 187 9.86 -43.94 13.93
CA GLY A 187 8.40 -44.07 13.94
C GLY A 187 7.67 -42.76 14.26
N ASN A 188 6.38 -42.73 13.99
CA ASN A 188 5.55 -41.55 14.23
C ASN A 188 5.16 -41.41 15.72
N ILE A 189 4.80 -40.19 16.12
CA ILE A 189 4.10 -39.92 17.38
C ILE A 189 2.71 -39.37 17.05
N THR A 190 1.65 -40.05 17.49
CA THR A 190 0.27 -39.59 17.30
C THR A 190 -0.37 -39.27 18.64
N VAL A 191 -1.14 -38.19 18.73
CA VAL A 191 -1.89 -37.79 19.93
C VAL A 191 -3.34 -37.53 19.54
N GLN A 192 -4.25 -38.38 20.02
CA GLN A 192 -5.67 -38.35 19.65
C GLN A 192 -6.50 -37.71 20.77
N GLY A 193 -7.52 -36.95 20.40
CA GLY A 193 -8.42 -36.30 21.36
C GLY A 193 -9.73 -35.85 20.73
N SER A 194 -10.60 -35.24 21.55
CA SER A 194 -11.90 -34.71 21.13
C SER A 194 -11.85 -33.25 20.64
N GLY A 195 -10.66 -32.73 20.35
CA GLY A 195 -10.42 -31.31 20.08
C GLY A 195 -10.28 -30.46 21.33
N ASN A 196 -9.97 -29.18 21.12
CA ASN A 196 -9.58 -28.21 22.14
C ASN A 196 -10.75 -27.49 22.84
N GLN A 197 -11.97 -27.57 22.29
CA GLN A 197 -13.19 -26.92 22.81
C GLN A 197 -13.04 -25.41 23.10
N LEU A 198 -12.10 -24.75 22.42
CA LEU A 198 -11.86 -23.32 22.52
C LEU A 198 -12.97 -22.55 21.79
N PHE A 199 -13.34 -21.39 22.34
CA PHE A 199 -14.37 -20.52 21.82
C PHE A 199 -14.01 -19.05 22.02
N VAL A 200 -14.70 -18.17 21.30
CA VAL A 200 -14.55 -16.71 21.43
C VAL A 200 -15.51 -16.19 22.49
N ASP A 201 -15.01 -15.41 23.45
CA ASP A 201 -15.80 -14.86 24.56
C ASP A 201 -16.49 -13.52 24.23
N GLU A 202 -17.14 -12.92 25.23
CA GLU A 202 -17.82 -11.61 25.11
C GLU A 202 -16.89 -10.42 24.84
N PHE A 203 -15.56 -10.60 25.01
CA PHE A 203 -14.53 -9.61 24.71
C PHE A 203 -13.83 -9.85 23.36
N TYR A 204 -14.30 -10.85 22.60
CA TYR A 204 -13.66 -11.39 21.39
C TYR A 204 -12.29 -12.05 21.64
N ALA A 205 -11.99 -12.43 22.89
CA ALA A 205 -10.77 -13.14 23.24
C ALA A 205 -10.95 -14.68 23.13
N THR A 206 -9.84 -15.41 22.98
CA THR A 206 -9.85 -16.88 23.00
C THR A 206 -10.05 -17.37 24.43
N SER A 207 -11.22 -17.91 24.75
CA SER A 207 -11.50 -18.51 26.06
C SER A 207 -11.05 -19.96 26.14
N ARG A 208 -10.42 -20.28 27.27
CA ARG A 208 -9.89 -21.61 27.62
C ARG A 208 -10.75 -22.35 28.65
N GLU A 209 -11.89 -21.78 29.08
CA GLU A 209 -12.72 -22.28 30.19
C GLU A 209 -13.13 -23.75 30.04
N ASN A 210 -13.46 -24.19 28.82
CA ASN A 210 -13.89 -25.56 28.52
C ASN A 210 -12.77 -26.46 27.97
N ARG A 211 -11.51 -25.99 27.89
CA ARG A 211 -10.44 -26.71 27.20
C ARG A 211 -10.05 -28.01 27.93
N PRO A 212 -10.10 -29.19 27.28
CA PRO A 212 -9.55 -30.41 27.87
C PRO A 212 -8.02 -30.37 27.95
N VAL A 213 -7.46 -30.73 29.10
CA VAL A 213 -6.00 -30.68 29.34
C VAL A 213 -5.19 -31.69 28.49
N GLY A 214 -5.79 -32.84 28.15
CA GLY A 214 -5.12 -33.92 27.41
C GLY A 214 -3.87 -34.45 28.12
N LEU A 215 -2.73 -34.48 27.43
CA LEU A 215 -1.44 -34.83 28.03
C LEU A 215 -0.92 -33.63 28.83
N GLU A 216 -0.97 -33.73 30.15
CA GLU A 216 -0.58 -32.66 31.07
C GLU A 216 0.69 -33.00 31.89
N VAL A 217 1.57 -32.04 32.07
CA VAL A 217 2.61 -32.05 33.12
C VAL A 217 2.34 -30.93 34.12
N LYS A 218 2.80 -31.11 35.37
CA LYS A 218 2.64 -30.10 36.42
C LYS A 218 3.26 -28.75 36.02
N THR A 219 2.70 -27.67 36.57
CA THR A 219 3.13 -26.29 36.33
C THR A 219 4.65 -26.13 36.41
N GLY A 220 5.23 -25.46 35.40
CA GLY A 220 6.69 -25.22 35.31
C GLY A 220 7.53 -26.37 34.72
N ASN A 221 6.98 -27.58 34.57
CA ASN A 221 7.71 -28.71 33.97
C ASN A 221 7.67 -28.71 32.44
N THR A 222 8.46 -29.59 31.82
CA THR A 222 8.52 -29.77 30.36
C THR A 222 7.72 -30.99 29.90
N LEU A 223 6.96 -30.81 28.82
CA LEU A 223 6.33 -31.88 28.04
C LEU A 223 6.96 -31.90 26.64
N ALA A 224 7.73 -32.93 26.33
CA ALA A 224 8.46 -33.04 25.07
C ALA A 224 8.03 -34.26 24.26
N LEU A 225 7.65 -34.05 22.99
CA LEU A 225 7.31 -35.09 22.03
C LEU A 225 8.23 -34.95 20.80
N VAL A 226 9.13 -35.91 20.59
CA VAL A 226 10.19 -35.77 19.57
C VAL A 226 10.41 -37.06 18.80
N GLY A 227 10.04 -37.10 17.53
CA GLY A 227 10.00 -38.35 16.76
C GLY A 227 10.22 -38.18 15.26
N GLY A 228 9.65 -39.11 14.48
CA GLY A 228 9.48 -38.98 13.03
C GLY A 228 8.40 -37.98 12.69
N ASN A 229 7.40 -38.37 11.90
CA ASN A 229 6.22 -37.50 11.74
C ASN A 229 5.43 -37.42 13.06
N LEU A 230 4.79 -36.29 13.31
CA LEU A 230 4.08 -36.04 14.55
C LEU A 230 2.69 -35.46 14.27
N ASP A 231 1.65 -36.19 14.69
CA ASP A 231 0.25 -35.94 14.32
C ASP A 231 -0.61 -35.73 15.57
N LEU A 232 -1.14 -34.53 15.77
CA LEU A 232 -2.16 -34.22 16.78
C LEU A 232 -3.53 -34.22 16.09
N GLU A 233 -4.31 -35.27 16.34
CA GLU A 233 -5.66 -35.50 15.78
C GLU A 233 -6.69 -35.14 16.86
N GLY A 234 -7.00 -33.85 17.00
CA GLY A 234 -7.80 -33.32 18.11
C GLY A 234 -7.14 -33.49 19.49
N GLY A 235 -5.86 -33.91 19.52
CA GLY A 235 -5.06 -34.08 20.73
C GLY A 235 -4.69 -32.75 21.39
N ASN A 236 -4.63 -32.74 22.73
CA ASN A 236 -4.29 -31.58 23.53
C ASN A 236 -3.01 -31.84 24.35
N LEU A 237 -2.05 -30.91 24.30
CA LEU A 237 -0.84 -30.91 25.12
C LEU A 237 -0.88 -29.71 26.09
N THR A 238 -0.51 -29.92 27.36
CA THR A 238 -0.59 -28.89 28.40
C THR A 238 0.66 -28.89 29.30
N ALA A 239 1.30 -27.73 29.43
CA ALA A 239 2.36 -27.48 30.41
C ALA A 239 2.27 -26.04 30.93
N ALA A 240 1.27 -25.75 31.77
CA ALA A 240 0.99 -24.40 32.26
C ALA A 240 2.23 -23.75 32.91
N GLN A 241 2.62 -22.56 32.45
CA GLN A 241 3.84 -21.86 32.88
C GLN A 241 5.15 -22.67 32.77
N GLY A 242 5.12 -23.76 32.00
CA GLY A 242 6.24 -24.67 31.78
C GLY A 242 6.74 -24.60 30.36
N ARG A 243 7.03 -25.77 29.77
CA ARG A 243 7.51 -25.87 28.38
C ARG A 243 6.80 -26.98 27.62
N VAL A 244 6.42 -26.71 26.37
CA VAL A 244 6.08 -27.76 25.40
C VAL A 244 7.10 -27.74 24.26
N GLU A 245 7.74 -28.88 24.01
CA GLU A 245 8.81 -29.03 23.02
C GLU A 245 8.40 -30.13 21.99
N VAL A 246 7.99 -29.73 20.79
CA VAL A 246 7.53 -30.62 19.72
C VAL A 246 8.55 -30.64 18.59
N GLY A 247 9.02 -31.83 18.21
CA GLY A 247 10.04 -31.98 17.18
C GLY A 247 9.84 -33.18 16.26
N ALA A 248 10.05 -32.95 14.97
CA ALA A 248 9.91 -33.96 13.93
C ALA A 248 11.22 -34.04 13.12
N VAL A 249 11.97 -35.12 13.27
CA VAL A 249 13.34 -35.29 12.78
C VAL A 249 13.63 -36.70 12.26
N LYS A 250 14.64 -36.84 11.41
CA LYS A 250 15.15 -38.12 10.88
C LYS A 250 16.68 -38.07 10.87
N ASP A 251 17.37 -39.20 10.98
CA ASP A 251 18.83 -39.34 10.84
C ASP A 251 19.65 -38.20 11.48
N SER A 252 19.36 -37.89 12.75
CA SER A 252 19.81 -36.66 13.42
C SER A 252 20.04 -36.89 14.92
N PHE A 253 20.72 -35.94 15.56
CA PHE A 253 20.88 -35.88 17.01
C PHE A 253 20.25 -34.59 17.55
N VAL A 254 19.40 -34.70 18.57
CA VAL A 254 18.75 -33.57 19.24
C VAL A 254 19.29 -33.48 20.67
N THR A 255 19.87 -32.35 21.03
CA THR A 255 20.49 -32.13 22.35
C THR A 255 19.44 -31.76 23.38
N ILE A 256 19.57 -32.29 24.61
CA ILE A 256 18.76 -31.92 25.77
C ILE A 256 19.60 -30.97 26.63
N ASN A 257 19.09 -29.77 26.87
CA ASN A 257 19.73 -28.76 27.70
C ASN A 257 19.02 -28.67 29.07
N TYR A 258 19.83 -28.60 30.12
CA TYR A 258 19.39 -28.43 31.50
C TYR A 258 19.56 -26.97 31.89
N ASN A 259 18.45 -26.25 32.06
CA ASN A 259 18.48 -24.83 32.43
C ASN A 259 17.56 -24.57 33.65
N ASN A 260 17.73 -23.41 34.30
CA ASN A 260 16.98 -23.07 35.52
C ASN A 260 15.47 -22.83 35.26
N SER A 261 15.05 -22.79 34.00
CA SER A 261 13.67 -22.63 33.51
C SER A 261 13.11 -23.92 32.87
N GLY A 262 13.66 -25.09 33.21
CA GLY A 262 13.22 -26.40 32.73
C GLY A 262 14.20 -27.11 31.80
N LEU A 263 13.70 -28.11 31.08
CA LEU A 263 14.45 -28.84 30.06
C LEU A 263 14.07 -28.28 28.68
N ASN A 264 15.05 -27.95 27.84
CA ASN A 264 14.78 -27.50 26.47
C ASN A 264 15.60 -28.29 25.46
N LEU A 265 15.10 -28.35 24.22
CA LEU A 265 15.79 -29.01 23.14
C LEU A 265 16.66 -28.04 22.34
N SER A 266 17.70 -28.57 21.69
CA SER A 266 18.44 -27.88 20.64
C SER A 266 18.58 -28.79 19.42
N TYR A 267 18.34 -28.19 18.26
CA TYR A 267 18.39 -28.80 16.93
C TYR A 267 19.57 -28.27 16.12
N GLU A 268 20.62 -27.81 16.80
CA GLU A 268 21.88 -27.43 16.17
C GLU A 268 22.50 -28.64 15.45
N GLY A 269 22.87 -28.48 14.18
CA GLY A 269 23.36 -29.56 13.33
C GLY A 269 22.29 -30.51 12.76
N VAL A 270 21.01 -30.33 13.10
CA VAL A 270 19.90 -31.10 12.51
C VAL A 270 19.56 -30.56 11.13
N ASN A 271 19.64 -31.42 10.11
CA ASN A 271 19.35 -31.07 8.70
C ASN A 271 18.15 -31.83 8.12
N ASN A 272 17.78 -32.96 8.73
CA ASN A 272 16.76 -33.88 8.22
C ASN A 272 15.52 -33.80 9.11
N PHE A 273 14.52 -33.02 8.68
CA PHE A 273 13.27 -32.82 9.41
C PHE A 273 12.13 -33.71 8.88
N ALA A 274 11.11 -33.91 9.70
CA ALA A 274 9.88 -34.66 9.42
C ALA A 274 8.65 -33.75 9.61
N ASP A 275 7.46 -34.18 9.18
CA ASP A 275 6.28 -33.30 9.17
C ASP A 275 5.53 -33.30 10.51
N ILE A 276 4.92 -32.15 10.86
CA ILE A 276 4.09 -31.95 12.06
C ILE A 276 2.70 -31.50 11.61
N ASN A 277 1.65 -32.19 12.07
CA ASN A 277 0.27 -31.86 11.74
C ASN A 277 -0.56 -31.68 13.01
N LEU A 278 -1.28 -30.56 13.11
CA LEU A 278 -2.30 -30.26 14.12
C LEU A 278 -3.62 -30.08 13.38
N ASN A 279 -4.57 -31.00 13.57
CA ASN A 279 -5.86 -31.00 12.89
C ASN A 279 -7.00 -31.34 13.87
N ALA A 280 -8.25 -31.30 13.38
CA ALA A 280 -9.45 -31.61 14.17
C ALA A 280 -9.52 -30.84 15.50
N ALA A 281 -9.19 -29.54 15.45
CA ALA A 281 -9.08 -28.65 16.60
C ALA A 281 -8.11 -29.15 17.69
N ALA A 282 -6.94 -29.67 17.32
CA ALA A 282 -5.86 -29.95 18.27
C ALA A 282 -5.40 -28.70 19.06
N SER A 283 -4.66 -28.88 20.15
CA SER A 283 -3.97 -27.74 20.77
C SER A 283 -2.69 -28.03 21.55
N ILE A 284 -1.82 -27.04 21.59
CA ILE A 284 -0.64 -26.96 22.46
C ILE A 284 -0.82 -25.73 23.36
N ASP A 285 -0.72 -25.88 24.68
CA ASP A 285 -1.01 -24.80 25.63
C ASP A 285 -0.01 -24.74 26.80
N VAL A 286 0.57 -23.56 27.01
CA VAL A 286 1.41 -23.22 28.17
C VAL A 286 0.92 -21.97 28.92
N SER A 287 -0.28 -21.48 28.57
CA SER A 287 -0.86 -20.23 29.07
C SER A 287 -1.07 -20.24 30.59
N GLY A 288 -0.96 -19.06 31.22
CA GLY A 288 -1.00 -18.89 32.67
C GLY A 288 -0.57 -17.48 33.08
N ASP A 289 -0.28 -17.27 34.37
CA ASP A 289 0.05 -15.94 34.93
C ASP A 289 1.11 -15.20 34.10
N GLY A 290 2.32 -15.77 33.95
CA GLY A 290 3.35 -15.30 33.02
C GLY A 290 3.49 -16.14 31.75
N SER A 291 2.51 -17.01 31.47
CA SER A 291 2.57 -18.08 30.48
C SER A 291 3.88 -18.92 30.54
N GLY A 292 4.15 -19.73 29.53
CA GLY A 292 5.33 -20.59 29.42
C GLY A 292 5.98 -20.49 28.04
N HIS A 293 6.72 -21.52 27.65
CA HIS A 293 7.40 -21.55 26.35
C HIS A 293 6.95 -22.72 25.47
N VAL A 294 6.67 -22.45 24.19
CA VAL A 294 6.46 -23.49 23.18
C VAL A 294 7.60 -23.47 22.17
N GLN A 295 8.09 -24.65 21.77
CA GLN A 295 8.96 -24.84 20.63
C GLN A 295 8.38 -25.90 19.69
N VAL A 296 8.23 -25.58 18.40
CA VAL A 296 7.77 -26.52 17.36
C VAL A 296 8.74 -26.51 16.18
N ILE A 297 9.40 -27.63 15.90
CA ILE A 297 10.45 -27.72 14.88
C ILE A 297 10.25 -28.94 13.98
N GLY A 298 10.07 -28.70 12.69
CA GLY A 298 9.75 -29.73 11.70
C GLY A 298 10.04 -29.29 10.27
N LYS A 299 9.63 -30.13 9.31
CA LYS A 299 9.80 -29.90 7.88
C LYS A 299 8.67 -29.02 7.37
N ASN A 300 7.48 -29.59 7.28
CA ASN A 300 6.21 -28.88 7.14
C ASN A 300 5.50 -28.90 8.49
N ILE A 301 4.91 -27.77 8.87
CA ILE A 301 4.14 -27.60 10.10
C ILE A 301 2.75 -27.11 9.68
N ASN A 302 1.76 -27.98 9.76
CA ASN A 302 0.39 -27.71 9.35
C ASN A 302 -0.52 -27.55 10.56
N LEU A 303 -1.20 -26.41 10.67
CA LEU A 303 -2.30 -26.19 11.60
C LEU A 303 -3.58 -26.02 10.76
N THR A 304 -4.59 -26.85 11.04
CA THR A 304 -5.88 -26.84 10.34
C THR A 304 -7.06 -26.93 11.33
N ASP A 305 -8.27 -26.68 10.84
CA ASP A 305 -9.55 -27.01 11.50
C ASP A 305 -9.74 -26.40 12.91
N GLY A 306 -9.25 -25.17 13.12
CA GLY A 306 -9.34 -24.48 14.41
C GLY A 306 -8.35 -24.99 15.46
N SER A 307 -7.23 -25.58 15.02
CA SER A 307 -6.15 -25.98 15.91
C SER A 307 -5.39 -24.77 16.47
N ALA A 308 -4.86 -24.89 17.69
CA ALA A 308 -4.30 -23.76 18.43
C ALA A 308 -2.91 -24.04 19.04
N ILE A 309 -2.02 -23.04 19.02
CA ILE A 309 -0.79 -23.02 19.83
C ILE A 309 -0.84 -21.77 20.71
N LEU A 310 -0.90 -21.95 22.03
CA LEU A 310 -1.21 -20.90 22.99
C LEU A 310 -0.10 -20.74 24.04
N ALA A 311 0.30 -19.50 24.28
CA ALA A 311 1.13 -19.07 25.39
C ALA A 311 0.62 -17.73 25.94
N ASN A 312 -0.69 -17.67 26.22
CA ASN A 312 -1.42 -16.47 26.58
C ASN A 312 -1.10 -16.02 28.02
N THR A 313 -1.10 -14.70 28.20
CA THR A 313 -0.83 -14.02 29.47
C THR A 313 -2.14 -13.81 30.20
N GLU A 314 -2.37 -14.58 31.26
CA GLU A 314 -3.68 -14.64 31.91
C GLU A 314 -3.84 -13.65 33.06
N HIS A 315 -2.76 -13.29 33.76
CA HIS A 315 -2.81 -12.47 34.99
C HIS A 315 -1.76 -11.33 34.97
N ASP A 316 -0.81 -11.29 35.90
CA ASP A 316 -0.03 -10.08 36.22
C ASP A 316 1.45 -10.17 35.83
N LEU A 317 1.97 -11.38 35.62
CA LEU A 317 3.33 -11.59 35.11
C LEU A 317 3.38 -11.45 33.58
N ASN A 318 4.52 -11.03 33.02
CA ASN A 318 4.67 -10.91 31.56
C ASN A 318 4.72 -12.29 30.89
N GLY A 319 4.11 -12.42 29.71
CA GLY A 319 4.06 -13.62 28.91
C GLY A 319 5.41 -14.14 28.41
N GLY A 320 5.48 -15.46 28.21
CA GLY A 320 6.61 -16.20 27.65
C GLY A 320 6.72 -16.13 26.13
N SER A 321 6.91 -17.28 25.46
CA SER A 321 7.24 -17.29 24.03
C SER A 321 6.84 -18.54 23.25
N ILE A 322 6.40 -18.37 22.00
CA ILE A 322 6.25 -19.43 21.00
C ILE A 322 7.39 -19.32 19.99
N LYS A 323 8.09 -20.43 19.71
CA LYS A 323 9.14 -20.51 18.69
C LYS A 323 8.81 -21.60 17.67
N ILE A 324 8.72 -21.25 16.39
CA ILE A 324 8.39 -22.19 15.33
C ILE A 324 9.48 -22.14 14.26
N LYS A 325 10.01 -23.32 13.89
CA LYS A 325 10.94 -23.47 12.76
C LYS A 325 10.43 -24.55 11.81
N ALA A 326 9.86 -24.13 10.68
CA ALA A 326 9.60 -25.01 9.55
C ALA A 326 10.81 -25.00 8.61
N ALA A 327 11.27 -26.17 8.16
CA ALA A 327 12.33 -26.23 7.15
C ALA A 327 11.82 -25.86 5.76
N GLU A 328 10.53 -26.11 5.48
CA GLU A 328 9.83 -25.76 4.24
C GLU A 328 8.62 -24.87 4.54
N LEU A 329 7.47 -25.44 4.90
CA LEU A 329 6.19 -24.72 5.05
C LEU A 329 5.72 -24.60 6.51
N LEU A 330 5.32 -23.41 6.93
CA LEU A 330 4.36 -23.22 8.03
C LEU A 330 3.00 -22.83 7.42
N ASN A 331 1.98 -23.67 7.61
CA ASN A 331 0.63 -23.41 7.16
C ASN A 331 -0.32 -23.24 8.36
N VAL A 332 -0.98 -22.09 8.44
CA VAL A 332 -2.00 -21.77 9.46
C VAL A 332 -3.31 -21.53 8.72
N SER A 333 -4.22 -22.49 8.73
CA SER A 333 -5.37 -22.44 7.81
C SER A 333 -6.71 -22.83 8.44
N GLY A 334 -7.77 -22.17 7.99
CA GLY A 334 -9.16 -22.49 8.37
C GLY A 334 -9.58 -21.99 9.74
N SER A 335 -10.75 -22.47 10.17
CA SER A 335 -11.37 -22.25 11.48
C SER A 335 -12.08 -23.53 11.93
N ASN A 336 -12.40 -23.63 13.22
CA ASN A 336 -13.27 -24.68 13.73
C ASN A 336 -14.69 -24.49 13.15
N ASN A 337 -15.31 -25.54 12.61
CA ASN A 337 -16.65 -25.46 12.01
C ASN A 337 -17.79 -25.31 13.04
N ASP A 338 -17.58 -25.76 14.28
CA ASP A 338 -18.58 -25.75 15.36
C ASP A 338 -18.51 -24.45 16.18
N SER A 339 -17.32 -24.01 16.57
CA SER A 339 -17.13 -22.79 17.38
C SER A 339 -16.81 -21.53 16.56
N GLY A 340 -16.51 -21.66 15.26
CA GLY A 340 -16.06 -20.57 14.40
C GLY A 340 -14.63 -20.09 14.67
N LEU A 341 -13.97 -20.59 15.73
CA LEU A 341 -12.67 -20.13 16.20
C LEU A 341 -11.60 -20.26 15.10
N PRO A 342 -10.80 -19.20 14.82
CA PRO A 342 -9.69 -19.29 13.87
C PRO A 342 -8.67 -20.35 14.28
N THR A 343 -8.03 -20.99 13.30
CA THR A 343 -6.76 -21.70 13.54
C THR A 343 -5.71 -20.67 13.96
N ILE A 344 -5.13 -20.80 15.16
CA ILE A 344 -4.42 -19.68 15.81
C ILE A 344 -3.08 -20.06 16.44
N ILE A 345 -2.09 -19.18 16.31
CA ILE A 345 -0.86 -19.16 17.11
C ILE A 345 -0.91 -17.89 17.96
N SER A 346 -0.99 -18.00 19.29
CA SER A 346 -1.32 -16.87 20.17
C SER A 346 -0.38 -16.71 21.37
N THR A 347 -0.01 -15.46 21.63
CA THR A 347 0.59 -14.96 22.88
C THR A 347 -0.23 -13.80 23.45
N ASP A 348 -1.56 -13.85 23.25
CA ASP A 348 -2.47 -12.77 23.60
C ASP A 348 -2.49 -12.48 25.12
N VAL A 349 -2.87 -11.26 25.48
CA VAL A 349 -3.11 -10.85 26.87
C VAL A 349 -4.61 -10.92 27.15
N SER A 350 -5.02 -11.81 28.04
CA SER A 350 -6.43 -12.09 28.34
C SER A 350 -7.17 -10.89 28.97
N PRO A 351 -8.51 -10.85 28.90
CA PRO A 351 -9.30 -9.81 29.54
C PRO A 351 -8.96 -9.65 31.04
N LYS A 352 -8.70 -8.41 31.46
CA LYS A 352 -8.30 -7.99 32.82
C LYS A 352 -6.86 -8.34 33.25
N ALA A 353 -6.08 -9.07 32.46
CA ALA A 353 -4.66 -9.32 32.74
C ALA A 353 -3.85 -8.00 32.72
N SER A 354 -2.87 -7.87 33.62
CA SER A 354 -1.98 -6.69 33.70
C SER A 354 -0.56 -6.95 33.21
N GLY A 355 -0.17 -8.23 33.09
CA GLY A 355 1.07 -8.64 32.45
C GLY A 355 1.09 -8.35 30.94
N ASN A 356 2.25 -8.00 30.40
CA ASN A 356 2.41 -7.72 28.96
C ASN A 356 2.50 -9.02 28.15
N GLY A 357 2.08 -8.96 26.89
CA GLY A 357 2.05 -10.09 25.96
C GLY A 357 3.44 -10.66 25.65
N GLY A 358 3.46 -11.92 25.25
CA GLY A 358 4.68 -12.68 25.01
C GLY A 358 5.34 -12.38 23.65
N SER A 359 6.11 -13.36 23.15
CA SER A 359 6.79 -13.28 21.86
C SER A 359 6.51 -14.48 20.96
N ILE A 360 6.32 -14.24 19.67
CA ILE A 360 6.19 -15.27 18.63
C ILE A 360 7.37 -15.13 17.67
N ASP A 361 8.28 -16.10 17.65
CA ASP A 361 9.41 -16.17 16.71
C ASP A 361 9.15 -17.27 15.66
N ILE A 362 9.02 -16.90 14.38
CA ILE A 362 8.77 -17.83 13.27
C ILE A 362 9.93 -17.79 12.26
N VAL A 363 10.44 -18.96 11.89
CA VAL A 363 11.36 -19.16 10.77
C VAL A 363 10.79 -20.22 9.82
N ALA A 364 10.69 -19.90 8.52
CA ALA A 364 10.21 -20.84 7.48
C ALA A 364 10.91 -20.58 6.12
N GLN A 365 10.73 -21.45 5.12
CA GLN A 365 10.87 -21.00 3.71
C GLN A 365 9.58 -20.30 3.28
N LYS A 366 8.42 -20.96 3.45
CA LYS A 366 7.10 -20.38 3.15
C LYS A 366 6.21 -20.33 4.40
N LEU A 367 5.50 -19.21 4.57
CA LEU A 367 4.40 -19.05 5.52
C LEU A 367 3.10 -18.80 4.75
N THR A 368 2.06 -19.59 5.04
CA THR A 368 0.69 -19.34 4.56
C THR A 368 -0.27 -19.11 5.73
N ALA A 369 -1.09 -18.05 5.65
CA ALA A 369 -2.22 -17.85 6.55
C ALA A 369 -3.50 -17.60 5.73
N THR A 370 -4.45 -18.54 5.80
CA THR A 370 -5.63 -18.55 4.92
C THR A 370 -6.89 -19.05 5.62
N GLY A 371 -8.09 -18.74 5.09
CA GLY A 371 -9.33 -19.41 5.50
C GLY A 371 -9.79 -19.18 6.94
N GLY A 372 -9.12 -18.30 7.69
CA GLY A 372 -9.31 -18.06 9.13
C GLY A 372 -8.00 -18.07 9.91
N GLY A 373 -6.86 -18.42 9.31
CA GLY A 373 -5.59 -18.55 10.02
C GLY A 373 -5.06 -17.23 10.61
N GLN A 374 -4.70 -17.25 11.89
CA GLN A 374 -4.20 -16.06 12.61
C GLN A 374 -2.91 -16.33 13.40
N ILE A 375 -2.02 -15.34 13.40
CA ILE A 375 -0.86 -15.27 14.30
C ILE A 375 -1.04 -14.02 15.16
N SER A 376 -1.22 -14.16 16.48
CA SER A 376 -1.68 -13.08 17.36
C SER A 376 -0.81 -12.87 18.61
N SER A 377 -0.56 -11.61 18.94
CA SER A 377 0.00 -11.14 20.22
C SER A 377 -0.77 -9.90 20.69
N THR A 378 -2.09 -9.98 20.54
CA THR A 378 -3.09 -8.93 20.78
C THR A 378 -3.39 -8.80 22.27
N THR A 379 -3.68 -7.59 22.74
CA THR A 379 -4.12 -7.38 24.13
C THR A 379 -5.62 -7.07 24.23
N PHE A 380 -6.25 -7.73 25.19
CA PHE A 380 -7.61 -7.49 25.68
C PHE A 380 -7.59 -6.96 27.14
N GLY A 381 -6.39 -6.64 27.66
CA GLY A 381 -6.13 -6.36 29.06
C GLY A 381 -5.53 -4.97 29.35
N LEU A 382 -4.99 -4.83 30.55
CA LEU A 382 -4.24 -3.64 30.97
C LEU A 382 -2.77 -3.71 30.55
N GLY A 383 -2.22 -4.92 30.39
CA GLY A 383 -0.88 -5.13 29.82
C GLY A 383 -0.81 -4.83 28.32
N SER A 384 0.34 -4.40 27.83
CA SER A 384 0.55 -4.11 26.40
C SER A 384 0.66 -5.40 25.58
N GLY A 385 0.30 -5.33 24.29
CA GLY A 385 0.51 -6.42 23.33
C GLY A 385 1.99 -6.77 23.16
N GLY A 386 2.25 -8.01 22.74
CA GLY A 386 3.59 -8.57 22.67
C GLY A 386 4.31 -8.31 21.33
N THR A 387 5.19 -9.23 20.92
CA THR A 387 5.98 -9.09 19.68
C THR A 387 5.87 -10.30 18.77
N VAL A 388 5.63 -10.09 17.49
CA VAL A 388 5.64 -11.12 16.44
C VAL A 388 6.82 -10.88 15.49
N ASN A 389 7.79 -11.80 15.47
CA ASN A 389 8.96 -11.79 14.60
C ASN A 389 8.84 -12.93 13.57
N ILE A 390 8.88 -12.61 12.28
CA ILE A 390 8.77 -13.60 11.19
C ILE A 390 9.93 -13.43 10.20
N GLN A 391 10.63 -14.53 9.94
CA GLN A 391 11.61 -14.65 8.87
C GLN A 391 11.20 -15.79 7.94
N ALA A 392 10.77 -15.47 6.71
CA ALA A 392 10.40 -16.47 5.71
C ALA A 392 10.74 -15.99 4.30
N GLU A 393 11.15 -16.87 3.39
CA GLU A 393 11.41 -16.48 1.99
C GLU A 393 10.15 -15.96 1.30
N ASP A 394 9.01 -16.63 1.49
CA ASP A 394 7.71 -16.23 0.97
C ASP A 394 6.65 -16.18 2.09
N ILE A 395 5.83 -15.13 2.09
CA ILE A 395 4.68 -14.97 3.00
C ILE A 395 3.44 -14.67 2.17
N GLU A 396 2.41 -15.51 2.32
CA GLU A 396 1.15 -15.42 1.60
C GLU A 396 -0.02 -15.39 2.61
N LEU A 397 -0.67 -14.23 2.71
CA LEU A 397 -1.85 -14.01 3.55
C LEU A 397 -3.06 -13.79 2.64
N VAL A 398 -4.07 -14.66 2.75
CA VAL A 398 -5.31 -14.59 1.95
C VAL A 398 -6.49 -14.59 2.90
N PHE A 399 -7.47 -13.72 2.66
CA PHE A 399 -8.63 -13.61 3.53
C PHE A 399 -9.39 -14.94 3.72
N GLY A 400 -10.04 -15.06 4.86
CA GLY A 400 -11.02 -16.10 5.16
C GLY A 400 -11.27 -16.14 6.66
N GLY A 401 -12.37 -16.79 7.04
CA GLY A 401 -12.79 -16.98 8.43
C GLY A 401 -14.22 -16.47 8.70
N PRO A 402 -15.07 -17.20 9.45
CA PRO A 402 -16.39 -16.70 9.87
C PRO A 402 -16.31 -15.53 10.85
N LEU A 403 -15.19 -15.38 11.58
CA LEU A 403 -15.03 -14.44 12.69
C LEU A 403 -14.07 -13.27 12.40
N GLY A 404 -13.52 -13.17 11.18
CA GLY A 404 -12.62 -12.08 10.80
C GLY A 404 -11.60 -12.47 9.73
N PRO A 405 -10.69 -11.55 9.36
CA PRO A 405 -9.64 -11.81 8.38
C PRO A 405 -8.58 -12.80 8.91
N SER A 406 -7.95 -13.51 7.98
CA SER A 406 -6.67 -14.17 8.21
C SER A 406 -5.56 -13.12 8.25
N GLY A 407 -4.51 -13.34 9.05
CA GLY A 407 -3.49 -12.31 9.23
C GLY A 407 -2.53 -12.46 10.40
N ILE A 408 -1.79 -11.38 10.62
CA ILE A 408 -0.81 -11.24 11.71
C ILE A 408 -1.20 -10.04 12.57
N PHE A 409 -1.40 -10.25 13.87
CA PHE A 409 -2.00 -9.28 14.77
C PHE A 409 -1.14 -9.07 16.02
N ALA A 410 -0.94 -7.82 16.40
CA ALA A 410 -0.49 -7.44 17.75
C ALA A 410 -1.25 -6.17 18.15
N SER A 411 -2.57 -6.24 18.06
CA SER A 411 -3.49 -5.11 18.26
C SER A 411 -3.83 -4.88 19.74
N THR A 412 -4.58 -3.83 20.06
CA THR A 412 -5.28 -3.71 21.35
C THR A 412 -6.79 -3.62 21.07
N VAL A 413 -7.56 -4.55 21.63
CA VAL A 413 -9.00 -4.70 21.37
C VAL A 413 -9.81 -4.08 22.50
N SER A 414 -9.37 -4.27 23.75
CA SER A 414 -10.03 -3.77 24.95
C SER A 414 -9.03 -3.57 26.09
N GLY A 415 -9.43 -2.84 27.13
CA GLY A 415 -8.58 -2.52 28.27
C GLY A 415 -7.80 -1.21 28.10
N GLY A 416 -6.52 -1.21 28.44
CA GLY A 416 -5.69 0.01 28.52
C GLY A 416 -4.25 -0.12 28.01
N GLY A 417 -3.80 -1.33 27.68
CA GLY A 417 -2.47 -1.58 27.15
C GLY A 417 -2.28 -1.06 25.73
N ASN A 418 -1.05 -0.70 25.38
CA ASN A 418 -0.70 -0.35 24.00
C ASN A 418 -0.71 -1.61 23.12
N ALA A 419 -0.95 -1.43 21.81
CA ALA A 419 -0.70 -2.49 20.83
C ALA A 419 0.80 -2.83 20.74
N GLY A 420 1.10 -4.04 20.30
CA GLY A 420 2.44 -4.62 20.26
C GLY A 420 3.25 -4.29 18.99
N LYS A 421 4.26 -5.12 18.70
CA LYS A 421 5.14 -4.97 17.53
C LYS A 421 5.06 -6.16 16.58
N ILE A 422 5.07 -5.89 15.28
CA ILE A 422 5.23 -6.89 14.22
C ILE A 422 6.50 -6.58 13.43
N ALA A 423 7.40 -7.56 13.30
CA ALA A 423 8.64 -7.48 12.53
C ALA A 423 8.71 -8.62 11.51
N ILE A 424 8.85 -8.29 10.22
CA ILE A 424 8.84 -9.25 9.11
C ILE A 424 10.07 -9.05 8.22
N ALA A 425 10.80 -10.14 7.94
CA ALA A 425 11.88 -10.20 6.96
C ALA A 425 11.56 -11.28 5.91
N THR A 426 11.47 -10.90 4.63
CA THR A 426 11.08 -11.83 3.56
C THR A 426 11.66 -11.48 2.18
N ASN A 427 11.56 -12.40 1.21
CA ASN A 427 11.74 -12.05 -0.20
C ASN A 427 10.42 -11.50 -0.76
N ASN A 428 9.32 -12.26 -0.63
CA ASN A 428 8.02 -11.88 -1.20
C ASN A 428 6.92 -11.87 -0.12
N LEU A 429 6.33 -10.70 0.10
CA LEU A 429 5.12 -10.53 0.90
C LEU A 429 3.92 -10.33 -0.04
N LEU A 430 2.94 -11.23 0.05
CA LEU A 430 1.67 -11.15 -0.67
C LEU A 430 0.51 -11.14 0.35
N VAL A 431 -0.31 -10.08 0.29
CA VAL A 431 -1.49 -9.91 1.15
C VAL A 431 -2.69 -9.62 0.25
N THR A 432 -3.64 -10.56 0.17
CA THR A 432 -4.76 -10.45 -0.79
C THR A 432 -6.14 -10.68 -0.18
N ASP A 433 -7.12 -10.24 -0.97
CA ASP A 433 -8.55 -10.49 -0.80
C ASP A 433 -9.12 -10.06 0.56
N GLY A 434 -8.45 -9.17 1.28
CA GLY A 434 -8.85 -8.63 2.58
C GLY A 434 -8.02 -9.09 3.79
N ALA A 435 -6.96 -9.87 3.59
CA ALA A 435 -6.03 -10.26 4.67
C ALA A 435 -5.32 -9.06 5.30
N GLN A 436 -4.89 -9.18 6.56
CA GLN A 436 -4.40 -8.03 7.34
C GLN A 436 -3.12 -8.30 8.13
N ILE A 437 -2.31 -7.26 8.29
CA ILE A 437 -1.21 -7.19 9.27
C ILE A 437 -1.50 -5.96 10.14
N SER A 438 -1.79 -6.14 11.43
CA SER A 438 -2.40 -5.08 12.25
C SER A 438 -1.85 -4.95 13.67
N THR A 439 -1.43 -3.73 14.01
CA THR A 439 -1.14 -3.26 15.37
C THR A 439 -2.11 -2.15 15.79
N THR A 440 -3.36 -2.26 15.35
CA THR A 440 -4.41 -1.24 15.54
C THR A 440 -4.87 -1.18 17.01
N SER A 441 -5.23 0.01 17.48
CA SER A 441 -5.92 0.22 18.76
C SER A 441 -7.42 0.38 18.50
N PHE A 442 -8.22 -0.65 18.75
CA PHE A 442 -9.66 -0.66 18.47
C PHE A 442 -10.49 -0.02 19.59
N SER A 443 -10.12 -0.25 20.86
CA SER A 443 -10.75 0.42 22.01
C SER A 443 -9.76 0.58 23.18
N GLY A 444 -10.16 1.34 24.21
CA GLY A 444 -9.31 1.60 25.38
C GLY A 444 -8.60 2.94 25.36
N THR A 445 -7.49 3.04 26.09
CA THR A 445 -6.60 4.22 26.16
C THR A 445 -5.18 3.97 25.62
N GLY A 446 -4.99 2.85 24.93
CA GLY A 446 -3.69 2.41 24.42
C GLY A 446 -3.37 3.00 23.05
N ASN A 447 -2.09 3.33 22.82
CA ASN A 447 -1.62 3.71 21.50
C ASN A 447 -1.57 2.49 20.56
N ALA A 448 -1.67 2.73 19.27
CA ALA A 448 -1.39 1.73 18.25
C ALA A 448 0.12 1.46 18.12
N GLY A 449 0.47 0.27 17.65
CA GLY A 449 1.81 -0.31 17.77
C GLY A 449 2.76 -0.02 16.60
N GLU A 450 3.73 -0.91 16.38
CA GLU A 450 4.74 -0.76 15.32
C GLU A 450 4.76 -1.94 14.35
N ILE A 451 4.73 -1.65 13.05
CA ILE A 451 4.94 -2.62 11.97
C ILE A 451 6.26 -2.29 11.26
N GLN A 452 7.18 -3.26 11.22
CA GLN A 452 8.47 -3.14 10.54
C GLN A 452 8.64 -4.28 9.52
N ILE A 453 8.72 -3.96 8.23
CA ILE A 453 8.80 -4.94 7.16
C ILE A 453 10.03 -4.67 6.28
N THR A 454 10.83 -5.71 6.05
CA THR A 454 11.88 -5.73 5.01
C THR A 454 11.55 -6.84 4.02
N ALA A 455 11.32 -6.48 2.77
CA ALA A 455 11.00 -7.38 1.67
C ALA A 455 11.95 -7.17 0.46
N LYS A 456 11.88 -8.03 -0.56
CA LYS A 456 12.28 -7.65 -1.94
C LYS A 456 11.05 -7.20 -2.73
N LYS A 457 9.92 -7.88 -2.56
CA LYS A 457 8.64 -7.52 -3.15
C LYS A 457 7.56 -7.51 -2.07
N ALA A 458 6.74 -6.46 -2.03
CA ALA A 458 5.55 -6.38 -1.20
C ALA A 458 4.33 -6.05 -2.08
N GLN A 459 3.28 -6.86 -2.01
CA GLN A 459 2.06 -6.70 -2.79
C GLN A 459 0.82 -6.77 -1.89
N PHE A 460 -0.02 -5.74 -1.97
CA PHE A 460 -1.31 -5.65 -1.30
C PHE A 460 -2.38 -5.50 -2.38
N ILE A 461 -3.31 -6.45 -2.47
CA ILE A 461 -4.26 -6.52 -3.60
C ILE A 461 -5.67 -6.84 -3.13
N GLY A 462 -6.64 -6.01 -3.50
CA GLY A 462 -8.07 -6.31 -3.36
C GLY A 462 -8.66 -6.06 -1.97
N THR A 463 -9.91 -6.48 -1.82
CA THR A 463 -10.74 -6.38 -0.63
C THR A 463 -11.58 -7.66 -0.46
N ALA A 464 -12.05 -7.95 0.76
CA ALA A 464 -13.14 -8.90 1.01
C ALA A 464 -14.42 -8.15 1.35
N PHE A 465 -15.53 -8.67 0.82
CA PHE A 465 -16.91 -8.23 1.09
C PHE A 465 -17.18 -6.72 0.86
N GLY A 466 -16.29 -5.99 0.18
CA GLY A 466 -16.38 -4.54 0.03
C GLY A 466 -16.08 -3.75 1.32
N GLU A 467 -15.53 -4.41 2.35
CA GLU A 467 -15.30 -3.82 3.68
C GLU A 467 -13.84 -4.02 4.14
N PHE A 468 -13.32 -5.25 4.04
CA PHE A 468 -11.98 -5.60 4.51
C PHE A 468 -10.95 -5.37 3.42
N SER A 469 -10.20 -4.27 3.48
CA SER A 469 -9.09 -4.03 2.54
C SER A 469 -7.88 -4.91 2.86
N SER A 470 -7.19 -5.45 1.85
CA SER A 470 -5.88 -6.10 2.04
C SER A 470 -4.87 -5.08 2.55
N SER A 471 -4.37 -5.22 3.80
CA SER A 471 -3.78 -4.05 4.46
C SER A 471 -2.63 -4.25 5.45
N LEU A 472 -1.82 -3.18 5.59
CA LEU A 472 -1.03 -2.88 6.79
C LEU A 472 -1.76 -1.82 7.63
N LEU A 473 -2.02 -2.10 8.91
CA LEU A 473 -2.89 -1.31 9.76
C LEU A 473 -2.20 -0.96 11.10
N ALA A 474 -1.92 0.32 11.32
CA ALA A 474 -1.46 0.83 12.62
C ALA A 474 -2.34 2.00 13.09
N SER A 475 -3.65 1.85 12.96
CA SER A 475 -4.64 2.91 13.25
C SER A 475 -5.06 2.95 14.71
N THR A 476 -5.69 4.04 15.14
CA THR A 476 -6.34 4.18 16.45
C THR A 476 -7.81 4.56 16.30
N SER A 477 -8.69 3.81 16.95
CA SER A 477 -10.14 4.02 17.03
C SER A 477 -10.58 4.42 18.45
N SER A 478 -9.62 4.74 19.32
CA SER A 478 -9.83 5.00 20.74
C SER A 478 -9.12 6.28 21.22
N VAL A 479 -8.87 6.42 22.53
CA VAL A 479 -8.03 7.49 23.05
C VAL A 479 -6.57 7.03 23.04
N GLY A 480 -5.80 7.45 22.05
CA GLY A 480 -4.41 7.06 21.86
C GLY A 480 -3.92 7.47 20.48
N ASN A 481 -2.61 7.58 20.28
CA ASN A 481 -2.05 7.93 18.97
C ASN A 481 -2.05 6.74 18.01
N GLY A 482 -2.07 7.05 16.72
CA GLY A 482 -1.79 6.10 15.63
C GLY A 482 -0.34 5.62 15.70
N GLY A 483 -0.13 4.40 15.22
CA GLY A 483 1.12 3.67 15.30
C GLY A 483 2.06 3.96 14.13
N ASN A 484 3.18 3.26 14.13
CA ASN A 484 4.25 3.46 13.14
C ASN A 484 4.34 2.30 12.16
N ILE A 485 4.54 2.62 10.87
CA ILE A 485 4.78 1.63 9.82
C ILE A 485 6.07 1.99 9.10
N PHE A 486 7.00 1.04 9.06
CA PHE A 486 8.28 1.12 8.35
C PHE A 486 8.35 -0.01 7.32
N LEU A 487 8.35 0.34 6.04
CA LEU A 487 8.41 -0.64 4.94
C LEU A 487 9.61 -0.37 4.03
N ASN A 488 10.53 -1.32 3.97
CA ASN A 488 11.68 -1.33 3.07
C ASN A 488 11.54 -2.48 2.06
N THR A 489 11.57 -2.19 0.76
CA THR A 489 11.38 -3.19 -0.31
C THR A 489 12.13 -2.81 -1.59
N ASP A 490 12.31 -3.70 -2.57
CA ASP A 490 12.71 -3.25 -3.92
C ASP A 490 11.48 -2.77 -4.71
N SER A 491 10.34 -3.46 -4.56
CA SER A 491 9.09 -3.13 -5.23
C SER A 491 7.90 -3.17 -4.26
N LEU A 492 7.05 -2.14 -4.33
CA LEU A 492 5.75 -2.06 -3.65
C LEU A 492 4.62 -1.93 -4.67
N GLU A 493 3.63 -2.81 -4.56
CA GLU A 493 2.37 -2.73 -5.30
C GLU A 493 1.19 -2.65 -4.33
N VAL A 494 0.34 -1.62 -4.43
CA VAL A 494 -0.90 -1.48 -3.66
C VAL A 494 -2.07 -1.25 -4.62
N LYS A 495 -2.95 -2.24 -4.75
CA LYS A 495 -3.87 -2.33 -5.90
C LYS A 495 -5.30 -2.71 -5.52
N LYS A 496 -6.27 -2.29 -6.34
CA LYS A 496 -7.68 -2.71 -6.27
C LYS A 496 -8.36 -2.49 -4.89
N GLY A 497 -8.09 -1.36 -4.24
CA GLY A 497 -8.67 -0.99 -2.95
C GLY A 497 -7.84 -1.35 -1.72
N ALA A 498 -6.70 -2.03 -1.88
CA ALA A 498 -5.78 -2.36 -0.79
C ALA A 498 -5.15 -1.11 -0.12
N GLN A 499 -4.83 -1.17 1.18
CA GLN A 499 -4.41 0.03 1.94
C GLN A 499 -3.20 -0.19 2.85
N ILE A 500 -2.36 0.85 2.99
CA ILE A 500 -1.36 0.95 4.05
C ILE A 500 -1.72 2.19 4.86
N HIS A 501 -2.17 2.02 6.12
CA HIS A 501 -2.68 3.14 6.90
C HIS A 501 -2.29 3.16 8.38
N ASN A 502 -2.23 4.36 8.97
CA ASN A 502 -2.00 4.57 10.40
C ASN A 502 -2.81 5.76 10.96
N SER A 503 -4.06 5.85 10.51
CA SER A 503 -5.00 6.95 10.78
C SER A 503 -5.56 6.96 12.21
N THR A 504 -6.13 8.09 12.62
CA THR A 504 -6.88 8.27 13.87
C THR A 504 -8.37 8.49 13.58
N PHE A 505 -9.22 7.69 14.24
CA PHE A 505 -10.69 7.72 14.13
C PHE A 505 -11.37 8.25 15.41
N ALA A 506 -10.61 8.49 16.49
CA ALA A 506 -11.13 9.00 17.76
C ALA A 506 -10.27 10.13 18.34
N SER A 507 -9.41 9.91 19.35
CA SER A 507 -8.66 11.01 20.01
C SER A 507 -7.17 10.70 20.14
N GLY A 508 -6.33 11.49 19.48
CA GLY A 508 -4.88 11.29 19.37
C GLY A 508 -4.41 11.57 17.94
N GLY A 509 -3.13 11.90 17.76
CA GLY A 509 -2.55 12.15 16.43
C GLY A 509 -2.31 10.86 15.65
N ALA A 510 -2.31 10.93 14.32
CA ALA A 510 -1.83 9.82 13.49
C ALA A 510 -0.30 9.69 13.60
N GLY A 511 0.22 8.47 13.43
CA GLY A 511 1.63 8.15 13.67
C GLY A 511 2.54 8.43 12.46
N LYS A 512 3.65 7.69 12.34
CA LYS A 512 4.58 7.80 11.21
C LYS A 512 4.45 6.63 10.22
N LEU A 513 4.27 6.92 8.93
CA LEU A 513 4.36 5.97 7.83
C LEU A 513 5.60 6.30 6.98
N GLU A 514 6.60 5.42 6.96
CA GLU A 514 7.82 5.59 6.15
C GLU A 514 8.03 4.40 5.20
N ILE A 515 8.09 4.69 3.90
CA ILE A 515 8.29 3.70 2.84
C ILE A 515 9.56 4.03 2.06
N ILE A 516 10.44 3.03 1.96
CA ILE A 516 11.65 3.06 1.15
C ILE A 516 11.52 1.94 0.10
N ALA A 517 11.59 2.31 -1.18
CA ALA A 517 11.53 1.36 -2.29
C ALA A 517 12.48 1.73 -3.43
N LYS A 518 12.58 0.90 -4.48
CA LYS A 518 13.05 1.35 -5.80
C LYS A 518 11.88 1.72 -6.70
N ASN A 519 10.80 0.95 -6.64
CA ASN A 519 9.58 1.19 -7.41
C ASN A 519 8.34 1.10 -6.52
N ILE A 520 7.43 2.06 -6.67
CA ILE A 520 6.12 2.06 -6.01
C ILE A 520 5.04 2.24 -7.07
N GLU A 521 4.09 1.31 -7.12
CA GLU A 521 2.88 1.42 -7.94
C GLU A 521 1.64 1.34 -7.06
N LEU A 522 0.84 2.41 -7.06
CA LEU A 522 -0.46 2.47 -6.41
C LEU A 522 -1.52 2.58 -7.52
N SER A 523 -2.44 1.62 -7.65
CA SER A 523 -3.38 1.62 -8.79
C SER A 523 -4.79 1.11 -8.47
N GLY A 524 -5.79 1.90 -8.89
CA GLY A 524 -7.20 1.51 -8.86
C GLY A 524 -7.92 1.75 -7.52
N THR A 525 -9.18 1.36 -7.50
CA THR A 525 -10.10 1.39 -6.35
C THR A 525 -10.88 0.09 -6.30
N ASP A 526 -11.36 -0.33 -5.13
CA ASP A 526 -12.50 -1.24 -5.08
C ASP A 526 -13.80 -0.44 -5.26
N SER A 527 -14.64 -0.91 -6.20
CA SER A 527 -16.00 -0.44 -6.47
C SER A 527 -16.18 1.08 -6.68
N GLY A 528 -15.09 1.82 -6.93
CA GLY A 528 -15.08 3.29 -6.99
C GLY A 528 -15.21 3.99 -5.64
N THR A 529 -15.16 3.27 -4.52
CA THR A 529 -15.42 3.79 -3.17
C THR A 529 -14.21 3.71 -2.25
N ILE A 530 -13.40 2.64 -2.36
CA ILE A 530 -12.20 2.42 -1.54
C ILE A 530 -10.97 2.62 -2.43
N ALA A 531 -10.22 3.69 -2.18
CA ALA A 531 -8.97 3.97 -2.90
C ALA A 531 -7.83 3.05 -2.46
N SER A 532 -7.06 2.56 -3.42
CA SER A 532 -5.74 1.96 -3.13
C SER A 532 -4.79 3.06 -2.68
N GLY A 533 -4.02 2.87 -1.61
CA GLY A 533 -3.14 3.96 -1.21
C GLY A 533 -2.45 3.88 0.14
N LEU A 534 -1.80 5.01 0.45
CA LEU A 534 -1.06 5.28 1.68
C LEU A 534 -1.81 6.36 2.47
N PHE A 535 -2.16 6.12 3.74
CA PHE A 535 -3.05 7.01 4.50
C PHE A 535 -2.56 7.27 5.93
N SER A 536 -2.48 8.54 6.33
CA SER A 536 -2.08 8.99 7.67
C SER A 536 -3.00 10.10 8.17
N ASN A 537 -4.30 9.78 8.24
CA ASN A 537 -5.38 10.77 8.33
C ASN A 537 -5.87 10.99 9.76
N VAL A 538 -6.49 12.15 9.98
CA VAL A 538 -7.48 12.37 11.05
C VAL A 538 -8.85 12.19 10.41
N GLU A 539 -9.57 11.13 10.75
CA GLU A 539 -10.84 10.80 10.10
C GLU A 539 -12.04 11.55 10.70
N LYS A 540 -13.21 11.39 10.08
CA LYS A 540 -14.41 12.18 10.40
C LYS A 540 -14.86 11.99 11.85
N GLY A 541 -14.88 13.08 12.61
CA GLY A 541 -15.25 13.09 14.02
C GLY A 541 -14.09 12.85 14.99
N ALA A 542 -12.89 12.52 14.48
CA ALA A 542 -11.69 12.39 15.29
C ALA A 542 -11.14 13.76 15.74
N THR A 543 -10.30 13.77 16.77
CA THR A 543 -9.53 14.93 17.24
C THR A 543 -8.05 14.58 17.36
N GLY A 544 -7.20 15.25 16.59
CA GLY A 544 -5.77 14.98 16.50
C GLY A 544 -5.15 15.70 15.30
N ASN A 545 -3.82 15.60 15.15
CA ASN A 545 -3.14 16.06 13.94
C ASN A 545 -2.84 14.88 13.02
N GLY A 546 -2.81 15.12 11.70
CA GLY A 546 -2.37 14.14 10.71
C GLY A 546 -0.90 13.78 10.90
N GLY A 547 -0.52 12.58 10.44
CA GLY A 547 0.78 12.00 10.71
C GLY A 547 1.88 12.47 9.77
N LEU A 548 3.06 11.85 9.89
CA LEU A 548 4.16 11.99 8.93
C LEU A 548 4.11 10.82 7.94
N LEU A 549 3.89 11.12 6.66
CA LEU A 549 3.96 10.17 5.56
C LEU A 549 5.21 10.48 4.72
N LYS A 550 6.21 9.60 4.77
CA LYS A 550 7.48 9.77 4.05
C LYS A 550 7.66 8.66 3.01
N VAL A 551 7.97 9.04 1.77
CA VAL A 551 8.25 8.13 0.66
C VAL A 551 9.64 8.42 0.09
N THR A 552 10.45 7.39 -0.09
CA THR A 552 11.73 7.47 -0.81
C THR A 552 11.78 6.36 -1.85
N THR A 553 11.88 6.70 -3.13
CA THR A 553 11.85 5.74 -4.24
C THR A 553 12.68 6.19 -5.43
N GLU A 554 12.90 5.34 -6.44
CA GLU A 554 13.35 5.81 -7.76
C GLU A 554 12.13 6.21 -8.59
N ASN A 555 11.12 5.35 -8.67
CA ASN A 555 9.90 5.59 -9.42
C ASN A 555 8.66 5.54 -8.51
N LEU A 556 7.81 6.56 -8.60
CA LEU A 556 6.52 6.65 -7.92
C LEU A 556 5.39 6.78 -8.96
N ASN A 557 4.55 5.77 -9.07
CA ASN A 557 3.45 5.73 -10.03
C ASN A 557 2.11 5.61 -9.31
N LEU A 558 1.22 6.59 -9.51
CA LEU A 558 -0.15 6.59 -9.01
C LEU A 558 -1.11 6.59 -10.20
N PHE A 559 -2.05 5.64 -10.23
CA PHE A 559 -3.01 5.44 -11.32
C PHE A 559 -4.45 5.22 -10.84
N ASP A 560 -5.42 5.56 -11.70
CA ASP A 560 -6.80 5.06 -11.64
C ASP A 560 -7.54 5.23 -10.30
N GLY A 561 -7.33 6.36 -9.62
CA GLY A 561 -7.99 6.71 -8.36
C GLY A 561 -7.20 6.37 -7.10
N ALA A 562 -5.94 5.91 -7.25
CA ALA A 562 -5.05 5.67 -6.13
C ALA A 562 -4.57 6.97 -5.45
N ALA A 563 -4.22 6.88 -4.16
CA ALA A 563 -3.97 8.07 -3.34
C ALA A 563 -2.80 7.94 -2.34
N ILE A 564 -2.17 9.07 -2.02
CA ILE A 564 -1.22 9.24 -0.90
C ILE A 564 -1.72 10.42 -0.06
N VAL A 565 -2.18 10.19 1.15
CA VAL A 565 -2.98 11.17 1.88
C VAL A 565 -2.60 11.27 3.36
N ALA A 566 -2.49 12.49 3.86
CA ALA A 566 -2.34 12.83 5.27
C ALA A 566 -3.32 13.97 5.63
N LYS A 567 -4.62 13.75 5.37
CA LYS A 567 -5.69 14.76 5.48
C LYS A 567 -6.20 14.88 6.92
N THR A 568 -6.95 15.96 7.18
CA THR A 568 -7.86 16.05 8.34
C THR A 568 -9.32 16.14 7.88
N ALA A 569 -10.18 15.32 8.47
CA ALA A 569 -11.64 15.30 8.30
C ALA A 569 -12.38 15.48 9.65
N GLY A 570 -11.64 15.65 10.74
CA GLY A 570 -12.13 15.90 12.09
C GLY A 570 -11.66 17.25 12.62
N SER A 571 -11.07 17.26 13.82
CA SER A 571 -10.53 18.45 14.48
C SER A 571 -9.02 18.35 14.71
N GLY A 572 -8.27 19.33 14.19
CA GLY A 572 -6.82 19.40 14.22
C GLY A 572 -6.23 19.43 12.80
N ASN A 573 -4.94 19.71 12.70
CA ASN A 573 -4.28 20.03 11.43
C ASN A 573 -4.06 18.77 10.57
N ALA A 574 -4.03 18.96 9.24
CA ALA A 574 -3.54 17.92 8.33
C ALA A 574 -2.04 17.64 8.55
N GLY A 575 -1.58 16.47 8.10
CA GLY A 575 -0.26 15.94 8.36
C GLY A 575 0.83 16.48 7.43
N LYS A 576 2.01 15.85 7.50
CA LYS A 576 3.16 16.17 6.64
C LYS A 576 3.43 15.04 5.66
N ILE A 577 3.66 15.37 4.39
CA ILE A 577 4.02 14.43 3.33
C ILE A 577 5.39 14.84 2.77
N ASP A 578 6.38 13.95 2.88
CA ASP A 578 7.72 14.15 2.31
C ASP A 578 8.00 13.07 1.25
N ILE A 579 8.18 13.47 -0.02
CA ILE A 579 8.44 12.55 -1.13
C ILE A 579 9.79 12.87 -1.78
N ALA A 580 10.68 11.90 -1.79
CA ALA A 580 11.91 11.90 -2.59
C ALA A 580 11.83 10.80 -3.66
N ALA A 581 11.89 11.20 -4.94
CA ALA A 581 11.84 10.30 -6.08
C ALA A 581 12.89 10.67 -7.14
N LYS A 582 13.06 9.86 -8.19
CA LYS A 582 13.61 10.33 -9.48
C LYS A 582 12.49 10.70 -10.44
N ASN A 583 11.47 9.85 -10.53
CA ASN A 583 10.32 10.07 -11.40
C ASN A 583 9.01 9.91 -10.62
N ILE A 584 8.10 10.88 -10.79
CA ILE A 584 6.74 10.83 -10.24
C ILE A 584 5.74 10.93 -11.39
N GLN A 585 4.81 9.97 -11.46
CA GLN A 585 3.65 10.01 -12.34
C GLN A 585 2.37 9.91 -11.50
N VAL A 586 1.45 10.85 -11.70
CA VAL A 586 0.09 10.81 -11.14
C VAL A 586 -0.87 10.98 -12.30
N ILE A 587 -1.56 9.90 -12.68
CA ILE A 587 -2.44 9.88 -13.86
C ILE A 587 -3.83 9.43 -13.44
N GLY A 588 -4.80 10.35 -13.56
CA GLY A 588 -6.20 10.05 -13.33
C GLY A 588 -6.91 9.45 -14.55
N THR A 589 -8.19 9.12 -14.37
CA THR A 589 -9.04 8.50 -15.39
C THR A 589 -10.47 8.99 -15.27
N SER A 590 -11.16 9.18 -16.40
CA SER A 590 -12.57 9.58 -16.42
C SER A 590 -13.53 8.52 -15.87
N ASN A 591 -13.04 7.28 -15.74
CA ASN A 591 -13.85 6.12 -15.36
C ASN A 591 -13.92 5.90 -13.85
N ASN A 592 -13.15 6.67 -13.04
CA ASN A 592 -13.14 6.58 -11.59
C ASN A 592 -13.72 7.86 -10.97
N PRO A 593 -14.69 7.77 -10.04
CA PRO A 593 -15.18 8.95 -9.31
C PRO A 593 -14.14 9.54 -8.33
N LEU A 594 -13.13 8.77 -7.92
CA LEU A 594 -12.06 9.24 -7.05
C LEU A 594 -10.87 9.78 -7.89
N PRO A 595 -10.37 11.00 -7.60
CA PRO A 595 -9.20 11.54 -8.28
C PRO A 595 -7.94 10.81 -7.84
N THR A 596 -6.94 10.75 -8.72
CA THR A 596 -5.62 10.21 -8.39
C THR A 596 -4.78 11.32 -7.78
N ILE A 597 -4.41 11.20 -6.50
CA ILE A 597 -4.06 12.38 -5.70
C ILE A 597 -2.98 12.14 -4.63
N ILE A 598 -2.12 13.13 -4.44
CA ILE A 598 -1.23 13.27 -3.28
C ILE A 598 -1.73 14.47 -2.46
N ALA A 599 -2.23 14.30 -1.22
CA ALA A 599 -2.92 15.38 -0.51
C ALA A 599 -2.72 15.45 1.01
N ALA A 600 -2.49 16.65 1.53
CA ALA A 600 -2.56 16.98 2.96
C ALA A 600 -3.67 18.03 3.22
N ASP A 601 -4.89 17.69 2.79
CA ASP A 601 -6.06 18.58 2.76
C ASP A 601 -6.82 18.66 4.10
N VAL A 602 -7.58 19.75 4.29
CA VAL A 602 -8.64 19.88 5.30
C VAL A 602 -9.99 19.65 4.63
N GLN A 603 -10.75 18.61 5.01
CA GLN A 603 -12.02 18.27 4.37
C GLN A 603 -13.19 19.17 4.80
N SER A 604 -14.32 19.07 4.09
CA SER A 604 -15.54 19.80 4.45
C SER A 604 -16.02 19.43 5.86
N GLN A 605 -16.44 20.44 6.62
CA GLN A 605 -16.81 20.37 8.05
C GLN A 605 -15.66 20.07 9.04
N ALA A 606 -14.42 19.88 8.57
CA ALA A 606 -13.26 19.75 9.46
C ALA A 606 -12.76 21.12 9.96
N THR A 607 -12.10 21.13 11.12
CA THR A 607 -11.51 22.34 11.73
C THR A 607 -10.00 22.16 11.88
N GLY A 608 -9.19 22.99 11.22
CA GLY A 608 -7.72 22.86 11.26
C GLY A 608 -7.04 23.48 10.05
N ALA A 609 -5.72 23.62 10.10
CA ALA A 609 -4.91 24.07 8.96
C ALA A 609 -4.52 22.91 8.03
N GLY A 610 -4.33 23.22 6.75
CA GLY A 610 -3.75 22.32 5.75
C GLY A 610 -2.30 21.98 6.04
N GLY A 611 -1.85 20.84 5.52
CA GLY A 611 -0.57 20.25 5.87
C GLY A 611 0.62 20.80 5.10
N GLU A 612 1.78 20.19 5.31
CA GLU A 612 3.01 20.48 4.57
C GLU A 612 3.29 19.33 3.59
N LEU A 613 3.52 19.64 2.32
CA LEU A 613 3.79 18.66 1.27
C LEU A 613 5.08 19.05 0.54
N ASN A 614 6.14 18.27 0.73
CA ASN A 614 7.44 18.47 0.09
C ASN A 614 7.70 17.39 -0.95
N ILE A 615 8.09 17.81 -2.16
CA ILE A 615 8.48 16.92 -3.25
C ILE A 615 9.87 17.31 -3.75
N ASN A 616 10.77 16.34 -3.79
CA ASN A 616 12.04 16.44 -4.52
C ASN A 616 12.10 15.30 -5.56
N THR A 617 12.21 15.64 -6.84
CA THR A 617 12.22 14.68 -7.95
C THR A 617 13.11 15.16 -9.10
N GLU A 618 13.43 14.30 -10.07
CA GLU A 618 13.98 14.76 -11.36
C GLU A 618 12.82 15.14 -12.29
N THR A 619 11.81 14.27 -12.41
CA THR A 619 10.62 14.51 -13.24
C THR A 619 9.30 14.41 -12.46
N LEU A 620 8.33 15.26 -12.80
CA LEU A 620 6.96 15.25 -12.27
C LEU A 620 5.93 15.34 -13.41
N TYR A 621 5.14 14.30 -13.60
CA TYR A 621 4.06 14.23 -14.60
C TYR A 621 2.69 14.14 -13.93
N LEU A 622 1.85 15.16 -14.09
CA LEU A 622 0.45 15.14 -13.67
C LEU A 622 -0.46 15.14 -14.90
N ARG A 623 -1.29 14.10 -15.06
CA ARG A 623 -2.14 13.93 -16.25
C ARG A 623 -3.57 13.52 -15.90
N ASN A 624 -4.54 13.93 -16.73
CA ASN A 624 -5.93 13.46 -16.67
C ASN A 624 -6.58 13.58 -15.27
N ALA A 625 -6.45 14.73 -14.60
CA ALA A 625 -6.77 14.96 -13.19
C ALA A 625 -5.93 14.18 -12.17
N GLY A 626 -4.64 13.99 -12.46
CA GLY A 626 -3.62 13.78 -11.43
C GLY A 626 -3.40 15.06 -10.63
N GLN A 627 -3.49 14.99 -9.30
CA GLN A 627 -3.51 16.18 -8.43
C GLN A 627 -2.51 16.09 -7.29
N ILE A 628 -1.93 17.22 -6.90
CA ILE A 628 -1.10 17.37 -5.70
C ILE A 628 -1.62 18.57 -4.90
N ALA A 629 -2.01 18.37 -3.64
CA ALA A 629 -2.83 19.33 -2.90
C ALA A 629 -2.49 19.50 -1.42
N THR A 630 -2.63 20.72 -0.92
CA THR A 630 -2.66 21.10 0.51
C THR A 630 -3.87 22.00 0.79
N SER A 631 -5.00 21.73 0.15
CA SER A 631 -6.17 22.63 0.10
C SER A 631 -7.06 22.52 1.34
N THR A 632 -7.83 23.57 1.61
CA THR A 632 -8.84 23.60 2.67
C THR A 632 -10.26 23.71 2.10
N PHE A 633 -11.12 22.82 2.59
CA PHE A 633 -12.58 22.81 2.40
C PHE A 633 -13.32 23.01 3.75
N GLY A 634 -12.58 23.04 4.87
CA GLY A 634 -13.11 23.14 6.23
C GLY A 634 -13.08 24.57 6.78
N THR A 635 -12.80 24.72 8.07
CA THR A 635 -12.54 26.00 8.73
C THR A 635 -11.10 26.06 9.22
N GLY A 636 -10.29 26.81 8.48
CA GLY A 636 -8.85 26.97 8.67
C GLY A 636 -8.15 27.14 7.32
N ASN A 637 -6.89 27.59 7.33
CA ASN A 637 -6.16 27.95 6.12
C ASN A 637 -5.65 26.72 5.36
N ALA A 638 -5.43 26.85 4.05
CA ALA A 638 -4.70 25.86 3.27
C ALA A 638 -3.19 25.86 3.63
N GLY A 639 -2.52 24.78 3.28
CA GLY A 639 -1.17 24.44 3.72
C GLY A 639 -0.06 24.91 2.78
N VAL A 640 1.11 24.28 2.90
CA VAL A 640 2.32 24.63 2.14
C VAL A 640 2.72 23.48 1.23
N LEU A 641 2.80 23.74 -0.08
CA LEU A 641 3.29 22.79 -1.08
C LEU A 641 4.61 23.30 -1.66
N ASN A 642 5.69 22.57 -1.39
CA ASN A 642 7.03 22.83 -1.90
C ASN A 642 7.42 21.76 -2.92
N ILE A 643 7.80 22.16 -4.13
CA ILE A 643 8.24 21.24 -5.18
C ILE A 643 9.60 21.67 -5.73
N GLN A 644 10.55 20.75 -5.72
CA GLN A 644 11.84 20.84 -6.38
C GLN A 644 11.93 19.74 -7.45
N ALA A 645 12.15 20.14 -8.71
CA ALA A 645 12.21 19.24 -9.86
C ALA A 645 13.28 19.69 -10.89
N HIS A 646 13.54 18.89 -11.92
CA HIS A 646 14.18 19.37 -13.16
C HIS A 646 13.14 19.64 -14.26
N ASP A 647 12.13 18.77 -14.43
CA ASP A 647 11.02 18.99 -15.36
C ASP A 647 9.67 18.71 -14.69
N ILE A 648 8.75 19.66 -14.81
CA ILE A 648 7.36 19.55 -14.35
C ILE A 648 6.44 19.68 -15.56
N ASN A 649 5.62 18.66 -15.79
CA ASN A 649 4.68 18.60 -16.90
C ASN A 649 3.26 18.31 -16.40
N LEU A 650 2.40 19.31 -16.53
CA LEU A 650 1.00 19.26 -16.13
C LEU A 650 0.16 19.29 -17.40
N SER A 651 -0.67 18.26 -17.65
CA SER A 651 -1.49 18.18 -18.86
C SER A 651 -2.90 17.64 -18.62
N GLY A 652 -3.91 18.34 -19.12
CA GLY A 652 -5.25 17.77 -19.29
C GLY A 652 -6.21 17.97 -18.11
N PHE A 653 -7.49 17.86 -18.44
CA PHE A 653 -8.66 17.95 -17.57
C PHE A 653 -9.60 16.78 -17.87
N ILE A 654 -10.31 16.28 -16.85
CA ILE A 654 -11.46 15.38 -17.00
C ILE A 654 -12.61 15.86 -16.11
N SER A 655 -13.79 15.24 -16.18
CA SER A 655 -14.98 15.62 -15.40
C SER A 655 -14.72 15.76 -13.88
N GLY A 656 -13.74 15.05 -13.34
CA GLY A 656 -13.30 15.14 -11.93
C GLY A 656 -12.34 16.30 -11.58
N GLY A 657 -11.96 17.16 -12.53
CA GLY A 657 -11.16 18.37 -12.31
C GLY A 657 -9.95 18.52 -13.25
N SER A 658 -9.18 19.60 -13.07
CA SER A 658 -7.89 19.80 -13.76
C SER A 658 -6.80 18.92 -13.16
N SER A 659 -5.82 18.51 -13.97
CA SER A 659 -4.51 18.10 -13.45
C SER A 659 -3.80 19.32 -12.87
N GLY A 660 -3.13 19.19 -11.72
CA GLY A 660 -2.57 20.41 -11.11
C GLY A 660 -2.02 20.35 -9.70
N LEU A 661 -1.55 21.52 -9.28
CA LEU A 661 -0.91 21.82 -8.00
C LEU A 661 -1.79 22.82 -7.23
N PHE A 662 -2.21 22.48 -6.01
CA PHE A 662 -3.31 23.20 -5.34
C PHE A 662 -3.05 23.49 -3.86
N SER A 663 -3.15 24.76 -3.47
CA SER A 663 -3.26 25.18 -2.06
C SER A 663 -4.44 26.17 -1.93
N ASN A 664 -5.61 25.71 -2.36
CA ASN A 664 -6.83 26.52 -2.45
C ASN A 664 -7.59 26.56 -1.11
N ALA A 665 -8.35 27.63 -0.88
CA ALA A 665 -9.36 27.70 0.18
C ALA A 665 -10.78 27.78 -0.40
N VAL A 666 -11.35 26.61 -0.67
CA VAL A 666 -12.47 26.46 -1.60
C VAL A 666 -13.81 26.79 -0.97
N THR A 667 -13.95 26.63 0.35
CA THR A 667 -15.21 26.85 1.09
C THR A 667 -14.96 27.49 2.46
N ASN A 668 -15.99 28.14 3.01
CA ASN A 668 -15.93 28.92 4.25
C ASN A 668 -14.88 30.05 4.21
N SER A 669 -14.40 30.49 5.38
CA SER A 669 -13.54 31.67 5.58
C SER A 669 -12.05 31.35 5.73
N GLY A 670 -11.59 30.17 5.31
CA GLY A 670 -10.16 29.84 5.30
C GLY A 670 -9.41 30.66 4.23
N ASN A 671 -8.14 30.98 4.47
CA ASN A 671 -7.28 31.60 3.46
C ASN A 671 -6.54 30.53 2.64
N GLY A 672 -6.25 30.84 1.37
CA GLY A 672 -5.36 30.05 0.52
C GLY A 672 -3.94 29.97 1.11
N GLY A 673 -3.20 28.92 0.75
CA GLY A 673 -1.89 28.62 1.32
C GLY A 673 -0.74 28.98 0.38
N GLN A 674 0.43 28.39 0.60
CA GLN A 674 1.64 28.76 -0.14
C GLN A 674 2.06 27.67 -1.13
N LEU A 675 2.32 28.06 -2.38
CA LEU A 675 2.93 27.22 -3.41
C LEU A 675 4.34 27.71 -3.71
N ASN A 676 5.37 26.89 -3.46
CA ASN A 676 6.76 27.17 -3.84
C ASN A 676 7.24 26.12 -4.85
N ILE A 677 7.61 26.55 -6.05
CA ILE A 677 8.05 25.67 -7.14
C ILE A 677 9.43 26.09 -7.61
N SER A 678 10.37 25.14 -7.66
CA SER A 678 11.71 25.30 -8.22
C SER A 678 11.94 24.23 -9.29
N THR A 679 12.20 24.62 -10.54
CA THR A 679 12.39 23.67 -11.66
C THR A 679 13.21 24.23 -12.81
N ASP A 680 13.91 23.42 -13.60
CA ASP A 680 14.49 23.93 -14.84
C ASP A 680 13.39 24.20 -15.88
N LYS A 681 12.44 23.28 -16.05
CA LYS A 681 11.30 23.48 -16.94
C LYS A 681 9.96 23.30 -16.21
N LEU A 682 9.03 24.22 -16.46
CA LEU A 682 7.62 24.08 -16.12
C LEU A 682 6.77 24.13 -17.39
N THR A 683 5.91 23.14 -17.54
CA THR A 683 5.01 22.98 -18.68
C THR A 683 3.58 22.80 -18.19
N ILE A 684 2.66 23.66 -18.62
CA ILE A 684 1.23 23.59 -18.25
C ILE A 684 0.39 23.60 -19.54
N ARG A 685 -0.40 22.54 -19.74
CA ARG A 685 -1.15 22.33 -20.99
C ARG A 685 -2.57 21.81 -20.78
N ASP A 686 -3.42 22.07 -21.77
CA ASP A 686 -4.73 21.44 -21.94
C ASP A 686 -5.65 21.55 -20.71
N GLY A 687 -5.78 22.76 -20.16
CA GLY A 687 -6.59 23.03 -18.96
C GLY A 687 -5.96 22.66 -17.62
N ALA A 688 -4.68 22.24 -17.59
CA ALA A 688 -3.95 22.02 -16.34
C ALA A 688 -3.75 23.33 -15.55
N THR A 689 -3.65 23.24 -14.22
CA THR A 689 -3.74 24.43 -13.35
C THR A 689 -2.79 24.38 -12.15
N ILE A 690 -2.20 25.52 -11.82
CA ILE A 690 -1.53 25.78 -10.54
C ILE A 690 -2.35 26.84 -9.81
N ALA A 691 -2.87 26.56 -8.61
CA ALA A 691 -3.74 27.51 -7.92
C ALA A 691 -3.57 27.57 -6.39
N ALA A 692 -3.55 28.80 -5.89
CA ALA A 692 -3.69 29.17 -4.48
C ALA A 692 -4.92 30.08 -4.32
N SER A 693 -6.02 29.71 -4.98
CA SER A 693 -7.23 30.52 -5.13
C SER A 693 -8.27 30.22 -4.04
N ASN A 694 -9.33 31.02 -3.97
CA ASN A 694 -10.52 30.66 -3.18
C ASN A 694 -11.65 30.03 -4.03
N PHE A 695 -11.35 29.72 -5.30
CA PHE A 695 -12.25 29.01 -6.20
C PHE A 695 -11.98 27.51 -6.20
N SER A 696 -13.01 26.73 -6.50
CA SER A 696 -12.89 25.30 -6.70
C SER A 696 -12.32 24.97 -8.08
N SER A 697 -11.00 24.88 -8.20
CA SER A 697 -10.34 24.28 -9.39
C SER A 697 -10.66 22.79 -9.56
N ARG A 698 -11.17 22.14 -8.50
CA ARG A 698 -11.54 20.72 -8.44
C ARG A 698 -12.97 20.44 -8.91
N ASN A 699 -13.90 21.37 -8.70
CA ASN A 699 -15.32 21.24 -9.09
C ASN A 699 -15.98 22.63 -9.18
N PRO A 700 -16.24 23.19 -10.38
CA PRO A 700 -16.76 24.55 -10.55
C PRO A 700 -18.18 24.77 -10.00
N ASN A 701 -18.88 23.71 -9.57
CA ASN A 701 -20.22 23.79 -8.98
C ASN A 701 -20.20 24.10 -7.47
N LEU A 702 -19.04 24.10 -6.81
CA LEU A 702 -18.91 24.51 -5.41
C LEU A 702 -18.86 26.03 -5.30
N ALA A 703 -19.64 26.60 -4.39
CA ALA A 703 -19.57 28.02 -4.06
C ALA A 703 -18.16 28.38 -3.53
N PRO A 704 -17.57 29.50 -3.98
CA PRO A 704 -16.20 29.87 -3.61
C PRO A 704 -16.08 30.31 -2.15
N GLY A 705 -14.86 30.19 -1.62
CA GLY A 705 -14.50 30.62 -0.27
C GLY A 705 -14.56 32.15 -0.10
N THR A 706 -14.66 32.59 1.14
CA THR A 706 -14.69 34.02 1.51
C THR A 706 -13.36 34.55 2.03
N GLY A 707 -12.41 33.69 2.38
CA GLY A 707 -11.06 34.09 2.78
C GLY A 707 -10.16 34.52 1.61
N LEU A 708 -8.97 35.01 1.97
CA LEU A 708 -7.93 35.50 1.05
C LEU A 708 -7.47 34.39 0.09
N ALA A 709 -6.98 34.73 -1.10
CA ALA A 709 -6.12 33.81 -1.84
C ALA A 709 -4.74 33.72 -1.17
N GLY A 710 -4.04 32.64 -1.50
CA GLY A 710 -2.67 32.39 -1.07
C GLY A 710 -1.63 32.80 -2.12
N ASP A 711 -0.37 32.53 -1.80
CA ASP A 711 0.78 33.01 -2.59
C ASP A 711 1.39 31.89 -3.45
N ILE A 712 1.77 32.24 -4.68
CA ILE A 712 2.42 31.35 -5.63
C ILE A 712 3.80 31.92 -5.98
N LYS A 713 4.86 31.19 -5.69
CA LYS A 713 6.24 31.50 -6.08
C LYS A 713 6.79 30.41 -6.99
N ILE A 714 7.28 30.83 -8.16
CA ILE A 714 7.90 29.94 -9.16
C ILE A 714 9.28 30.49 -9.52
N ASP A 715 10.32 29.73 -9.20
CA ASP A 715 11.70 29.96 -9.61
C ASP A 715 12.07 28.94 -10.70
N ALA A 716 12.26 29.37 -11.95
CA ALA A 716 12.55 28.44 -13.05
C ALA A 716 13.61 28.90 -14.06
N ARG A 717 13.99 28.03 -15.01
CA ARG A 717 14.73 28.46 -16.21
C ARG A 717 13.76 28.85 -17.33
N LEU A 718 12.79 27.99 -17.66
CA LEU A 718 11.78 28.18 -18.70
C LEU A 718 10.37 27.81 -18.21
N ILE A 719 9.37 28.63 -18.55
CA ILE A 719 7.95 28.36 -18.33
C ILE A 719 7.17 28.39 -19.65
N GLU A 720 6.44 27.30 -19.95
CA GLU A 720 5.53 27.16 -21.10
C GLU A 720 4.08 26.93 -20.63
N LEU A 721 3.17 27.88 -20.92
CA LEU A 721 1.72 27.72 -20.75
C LEU A 721 1.06 27.72 -22.13
N PHE A 722 0.38 26.64 -22.51
CA PHE A 722 -0.43 26.65 -23.73
C PHE A 722 -1.49 25.57 -23.77
N ASP A 723 -2.66 25.93 -24.30
CA ASP A 723 -3.74 24.98 -24.55
C ASP A 723 -3.73 24.49 -26.00
N SER A 724 -4.07 23.21 -26.24
CA SER A 724 -4.50 22.79 -27.57
C SER A 724 -5.83 23.47 -27.94
N THR A 725 -6.04 23.74 -29.22
CA THR A 725 -7.22 24.46 -29.74
C THR A 725 -8.55 23.72 -29.58
N ALA A 726 -8.56 22.57 -28.89
CA ALA A 726 -9.73 21.74 -28.61
C ALA A 726 -10.26 21.87 -27.17
N SER A 727 -9.50 22.49 -26.24
CA SER A 727 -9.94 22.68 -24.85
C SER A 727 -10.67 24.01 -24.66
N ASN A 728 -11.90 23.95 -24.13
CA ASN A 728 -12.59 25.13 -23.61
C ASN A 728 -12.06 25.58 -22.23
N ILE A 729 -11.20 24.77 -21.60
CA ILE A 729 -10.65 25.02 -20.27
C ILE A 729 -9.20 25.48 -20.45
N LYS A 730 -8.91 26.67 -19.91
CA LYS A 730 -7.65 27.38 -20.08
C LYS A 730 -6.63 26.90 -19.07
N SER A 731 -5.40 26.63 -19.51
CA SER A 731 -4.26 26.39 -18.63
C SER A 731 -3.97 27.65 -17.80
N SER A 732 -3.71 27.49 -16.51
CA SER A 732 -3.61 28.66 -15.62
C SER A 732 -2.63 28.57 -14.46
N ILE A 733 -2.09 29.73 -14.07
CA ILE A 733 -1.45 30.00 -12.77
C ILE A 733 -2.34 31.04 -12.06
N ASN A 734 -2.92 30.69 -10.91
CA ASN A 734 -4.12 31.38 -10.43
C ASN A 734 -4.16 31.59 -8.90
N ALA A 735 -4.13 32.87 -8.48
CA ALA A 735 -4.33 33.34 -7.10
C ALA A 735 -5.56 34.27 -6.99
N THR A 736 -6.59 33.99 -7.80
CA THR A 736 -7.82 34.81 -7.94
C THR A 736 -8.81 34.55 -6.80
N THR A 737 -9.60 35.55 -6.42
CA THR A 737 -10.63 35.42 -5.37
C THR A 737 -12.03 35.87 -5.75
N PHE A 738 -13.01 35.32 -5.04
CA PHE A 738 -14.40 35.77 -5.09
C PHE A 738 -14.68 36.91 -4.11
N ASN A 739 -14.11 36.88 -2.89
CA ASN A 739 -14.44 37.85 -1.84
C ASN A 739 -13.27 38.32 -0.96
N GLY A 740 -12.28 37.46 -0.67
CA GLY A 740 -11.24 37.79 0.31
C GLY A 740 -10.16 38.77 -0.18
N GLY A 741 -9.90 38.82 -1.49
CA GLY A 741 -8.83 39.63 -2.08
C GLY A 741 -7.72 38.75 -2.65
N GLY A 742 -7.19 39.15 -3.82
CA GLY A 742 -6.26 38.33 -4.60
C GLY A 742 -4.91 38.11 -3.92
N GLY A 743 -4.29 36.97 -4.20
CA GLY A 743 -2.98 36.58 -3.64
C GLY A 743 -1.81 37.09 -4.47
N ASN A 744 -0.58 36.80 -4.04
CA ASN A 744 0.61 37.21 -4.78
C ASN A 744 1.09 36.09 -5.72
N ILE A 745 1.39 36.44 -6.98
CA ILE A 745 2.09 35.55 -7.91
C ILE A 745 3.47 36.15 -8.17
N GLN A 746 4.53 35.44 -7.80
CA GLN A 746 5.91 35.78 -8.15
C GLN A 746 6.49 34.71 -9.08
N ILE A 747 6.89 35.14 -10.28
CA ILE A 747 7.56 34.30 -11.28
C ILE A 747 8.96 34.87 -11.51
N ASN A 748 10.00 34.09 -11.23
CA ASN A 748 11.37 34.42 -11.56
C ASN A 748 11.89 33.37 -12.55
N THR A 749 12.31 33.79 -13.74
CA THR A 749 12.84 32.90 -14.78
C THR A 749 14.18 33.37 -15.34
N LYS A 750 15.06 32.43 -15.67
CA LYS A 750 16.37 32.75 -16.28
C LYS A 750 16.27 33.04 -17.78
N GLU A 751 15.35 32.40 -18.50
CA GLU A 751 15.22 32.52 -19.97
C GLU A 751 13.91 33.18 -20.40
N SER A 752 12.76 32.56 -20.13
CA SER A 752 11.47 33.07 -20.59
C SER A 752 10.24 32.54 -19.86
N VAL A 753 9.17 33.33 -19.94
CA VAL A 753 7.78 32.95 -19.67
C VAL A 753 7.01 33.08 -20.99
N VAL A 754 6.53 31.96 -21.54
CA VAL A 754 5.75 31.93 -22.78
C VAL A 754 4.35 31.42 -22.46
N ALA A 755 3.35 32.28 -22.63
CA ALA A 755 1.94 31.92 -22.56
C ALA A 755 1.28 32.10 -23.94
N SER A 756 0.42 31.16 -24.33
CA SER A 756 -0.33 31.23 -25.59
C SER A 756 -1.74 30.64 -25.48
N ASN A 757 -2.54 30.79 -26.55
CA ASN A 757 -3.83 30.13 -26.74
C ASN A 757 -4.83 30.34 -25.58
N ASN A 758 -5.02 31.59 -25.17
CA ASN A 758 -5.92 32.00 -24.07
C ASN A 758 -5.53 31.53 -22.66
N SER A 759 -4.34 30.95 -22.45
CA SER A 759 -3.85 30.61 -21.11
C SER A 759 -3.72 31.83 -20.19
N LEU A 760 -3.78 31.60 -18.88
CA LEU A 760 -4.06 32.63 -17.86
C LEU A 760 -2.99 32.69 -16.75
N ILE A 761 -2.57 33.90 -16.38
CA ILE A 761 -1.79 34.17 -15.15
C ILE A 761 -2.55 35.24 -14.36
N THR A 762 -3.34 34.86 -13.36
CA THR A 762 -4.36 35.76 -12.77
C THR A 762 -4.38 35.79 -11.25
N ALA A 763 -4.43 37.00 -10.70
CA ALA A 763 -4.65 37.30 -9.29
C ALA A 763 -5.85 38.26 -9.12
N ASP A 764 -6.93 38.02 -9.88
CA ASP A 764 -8.09 38.91 -9.93
C ASP A 764 -8.91 38.85 -8.61
N THR A 765 -9.85 39.77 -8.46
CA THR A 765 -10.90 39.75 -7.44
C THR A 765 -12.28 39.93 -8.05
N LYS A 766 -13.31 39.29 -7.49
CA LYS A 766 -14.71 39.49 -7.88
C LYS A 766 -15.57 40.15 -6.79
N GLY A 767 -14.95 40.52 -5.66
CA GLY A 767 -15.66 40.93 -4.45
C GLY A 767 -15.24 42.30 -3.93
N ASN A 768 -15.38 42.48 -2.62
CA ASN A 768 -15.18 43.78 -1.97
C ASN A 768 -13.72 44.08 -1.58
N ALA A 769 -12.86 43.06 -1.55
CA ALA A 769 -11.44 43.20 -1.29
C ALA A 769 -10.64 43.29 -2.60
N ASN A 770 -9.46 43.92 -2.54
CA ASN A 770 -8.66 44.29 -3.70
C ASN A 770 -8.08 43.07 -4.46
N GLY A 771 -7.70 43.29 -5.72
CA GLY A 771 -6.93 42.35 -6.52
C GLY A 771 -5.53 42.12 -5.95
N GLY A 772 -4.93 40.99 -6.31
CA GLY A 772 -3.61 40.57 -5.85
C GLY A 772 -2.47 41.21 -6.63
N THR A 773 -1.23 40.83 -6.32
CA THR A 773 -0.04 41.36 -7.03
C THR A 773 0.60 40.31 -7.91
N ILE A 774 0.93 40.67 -9.17
CA ILE A 774 1.76 39.82 -10.04
C ILE A 774 3.15 40.46 -10.19
N ARG A 775 4.20 39.66 -9.97
CA ARG A 775 5.61 40.04 -10.21
C ARG A 775 6.26 39.05 -11.16
N VAL A 776 6.75 39.51 -12.31
CA VAL A 776 7.47 38.69 -13.28
C VAL A 776 8.88 39.25 -13.50
N ASN A 777 9.89 38.46 -13.13
CA ASN A 777 11.28 38.67 -13.50
C ASN A 777 11.66 37.63 -14.57
N THR A 778 12.09 38.04 -15.76
CA THR A 778 12.44 37.12 -16.84
C THR A 778 13.44 37.74 -17.82
N ASN A 779 14.00 36.99 -18.77
CA ASN A 779 14.65 37.60 -19.92
C ASN A 779 13.65 37.87 -21.07
N LEU A 780 12.63 37.03 -21.25
CA LEU A 780 11.56 37.23 -22.24
C LEU A 780 10.19 36.88 -21.65
N LEU A 781 9.28 37.85 -21.57
CA LEU A 781 7.85 37.61 -21.39
C LEU A 781 7.16 37.63 -22.76
N SER A 782 6.50 36.53 -23.14
CA SER A 782 5.75 36.45 -24.39
C SER A 782 4.31 35.99 -24.14
N LEU A 783 3.34 36.84 -24.48
CA LEU A 783 1.90 36.59 -24.40
C LEU A 783 1.31 36.57 -25.80
N ASN A 784 0.88 35.41 -26.28
CA ASN A 784 0.39 35.22 -27.66
C ASN A 784 -1.06 34.71 -27.69
N SER A 785 -1.78 34.94 -28.78
CA SER A 785 -3.05 34.27 -29.11
C SER A 785 -4.08 34.29 -27.96
N GLY A 786 -4.35 35.46 -27.39
CA GLY A 786 -5.31 35.66 -26.29
C GLY A 786 -4.78 35.41 -24.88
N ALA A 787 -3.49 35.07 -24.72
CA ALA A 787 -2.90 34.86 -23.38
C ALA A 787 -3.00 36.12 -22.51
N THR A 788 -3.36 35.94 -21.24
CA THR A 788 -3.71 37.03 -20.32
C THR A 788 -2.89 36.96 -19.03
N LEU A 789 -2.33 38.10 -18.63
CA LEU A 789 -1.77 38.35 -17.30
C LEU A 789 -2.63 39.43 -16.63
N SER A 790 -3.26 39.14 -15.48
CA SER A 790 -4.19 40.09 -14.87
C SER A 790 -4.31 40.09 -13.34
N THR A 791 -4.68 41.27 -12.84
CA THR A 791 -4.99 41.58 -11.43
C THR A 791 -6.33 42.32 -11.33
N ASN A 792 -7.26 41.99 -12.23
CA ASN A 792 -8.50 42.73 -12.46
C ASN A 792 -9.44 42.70 -11.24
N SER A 793 -10.35 43.67 -11.16
CA SER A 793 -11.47 43.64 -10.22
C SER A 793 -12.81 43.77 -10.95
N THR A 794 -13.70 42.79 -10.78
CA THR A 794 -15.11 42.92 -11.23
C THR A 794 -16.06 43.35 -10.10
N GLY A 795 -15.57 43.42 -8.86
CA GLY A 795 -16.33 43.77 -7.67
C GLY A 795 -16.06 45.20 -7.19
N LEU A 796 -16.33 45.46 -5.91
CA LEU A 796 -16.15 46.76 -5.27
C LEU A 796 -14.71 47.01 -4.76
N GLY A 797 -13.87 45.99 -4.63
CA GLY A 797 -12.45 46.14 -4.30
C GLY A 797 -11.66 46.70 -5.48
N GLN A 798 -10.55 47.39 -5.24
CA GLN A 798 -9.68 47.92 -6.31
C GLN A 798 -9.00 46.79 -7.11
N ALA A 799 -8.62 47.03 -8.36
CA ALA A 799 -7.71 46.12 -9.06
C ALA A 799 -6.30 46.17 -8.45
N GLY A 800 -5.55 45.08 -8.55
CA GLY A 800 -4.22 44.93 -7.94
C GLY A 800 -3.06 45.30 -8.87
N ASP A 801 -1.83 45.29 -8.35
CA ASP A 801 -0.67 45.81 -9.08
C ASP A 801 0.09 44.74 -9.89
N ILE A 802 0.67 45.14 -11.03
CA ILE A 802 1.51 44.29 -11.89
C ILE A 802 2.91 44.90 -12.00
N PHE A 803 3.95 44.09 -11.75
CA PHE A 803 5.35 44.47 -11.90
C PHE A 803 6.06 43.50 -12.85
N ILE A 804 6.55 44.01 -13.98
CA ILE A 804 7.28 43.24 -14.99
C ILE A 804 8.69 43.82 -15.12
N ASN A 805 9.70 42.96 -14.96
CA ASN A 805 11.10 43.26 -15.16
C ASN A 805 11.67 42.25 -16.14
N ALA A 806 11.89 42.65 -17.40
CA ALA A 806 12.30 41.72 -18.45
C ALA A 806 13.13 42.38 -19.55
N ASN A 807 14.15 41.72 -20.10
CA ASN A 807 14.86 42.30 -21.26
C ASN A 807 13.90 42.54 -22.44
N GLN A 808 12.95 41.64 -22.67
CA GLN A 808 11.93 41.78 -23.70
C GLN A 808 10.52 41.43 -23.21
N VAL A 809 9.54 42.26 -23.56
CA VAL A 809 8.10 42.00 -23.39
C VAL A 809 7.46 42.00 -24.78
N ARG A 810 6.82 40.89 -25.16
CA ARG A 810 6.16 40.71 -26.46
C ARG A 810 4.71 40.28 -26.27
N ALA A 811 3.76 41.10 -26.72
CA ALA A 811 2.35 40.74 -26.78
C ALA A 811 1.89 40.66 -28.24
N ASN A 812 1.18 39.58 -28.57
CA ASN A 812 0.59 39.34 -29.88
C ASN A 812 -0.83 38.82 -29.69
N GLN A 813 -1.84 39.68 -29.80
CA GLN A 813 -3.17 39.44 -29.21
C GLN A 813 -3.05 39.10 -27.70
N GLY A 814 -2.10 39.73 -26.99
CA GLY A 814 -1.82 39.48 -25.58
C GLY A 814 -2.38 40.57 -24.67
N LEU A 815 -2.80 40.20 -23.46
CA LEU A 815 -3.45 41.11 -22.51
C LEU A 815 -2.65 41.22 -21.20
N ILE A 816 -2.34 42.44 -20.77
CA ILE A 816 -1.73 42.78 -19.47
C ILE A 816 -2.66 43.78 -18.78
N THR A 817 -3.44 43.34 -17.78
CA THR A 817 -4.60 44.12 -17.29
C THR A 817 -4.70 44.18 -15.77
N ALA A 818 -4.77 45.41 -15.25
CA ALA A 818 -5.05 45.78 -13.86
C ALA A 818 -6.34 46.63 -13.81
N THR A 819 -7.36 46.20 -14.56
CA THR A 819 -8.60 46.95 -14.80
C THR A 819 -9.65 46.69 -13.73
N ALA A 820 -10.45 47.70 -13.42
CA ALA A 820 -11.55 47.58 -12.46
C ALA A 820 -12.91 47.93 -13.09
N THR A 821 -13.95 47.17 -12.76
CA THR A 821 -15.31 47.47 -13.22
C THR A 821 -15.94 48.55 -12.33
N GLN A 822 -16.09 48.27 -11.02
CA GLN A 822 -16.90 49.08 -10.11
C GLN A 822 -16.08 49.88 -9.07
N SER A 823 -14.76 49.95 -9.22
CA SER A 823 -13.84 50.57 -8.23
C SER A 823 -12.70 51.34 -8.93
N GLY A 824 -11.49 51.39 -8.33
CA GLY A 824 -10.30 52.01 -8.92
C GLY A 824 -9.36 50.99 -9.58
N GLY A 825 -8.67 51.40 -10.65
CA GLY A 825 -7.69 50.58 -11.36
C GLY A 825 -6.37 50.40 -10.61
N GLY A 826 -5.69 49.29 -10.86
CA GLY A 826 -4.39 48.96 -10.28
C GLY A 826 -3.22 49.50 -11.10
N ASN A 827 -2.02 49.57 -10.53
CA ASN A 827 -0.86 50.13 -11.22
C ASN A 827 -0.10 49.04 -12.00
N ILE A 828 0.45 49.40 -13.15
CA ILE A 828 1.29 48.50 -13.95
C ILE A 828 2.65 49.15 -14.15
N THR A 829 3.71 48.45 -13.75
CA THR A 829 5.11 48.87 -13.88
C THR A 829 5.85 47.91 -14.82
N LEU A 830 6.32 48.41 -15.97
CA LEU A 830 7.19 47.69 -16.90
C LEU A 830 8.59 48.30 -16.86
N ASN A 831 9.60 47.47 -16.60
CA ASN A 831 11.01 47.79 -16.82
C ASN A 831 11.56 46.79 -17.83
N ASN A 832 11.96 47.26 -19.00
CA ASN A 832 12.46 46.39 -20.07
C ASN A 832 13.40 47.11 -21.04
N ASN A 833 14.01 46.37 -21.98
CA ASN A 833 14.79 46.99 -23.06
C ASN A 833 13.91 47.12 -24.32
N PHE A 834 13.05 46.12 -24.58
CA PHE A 834 12.18 46.13 -25.74
C PHE A 834 10.74 45.71 -25.42
N LEU A 835 9.79 46.60 -25.68
CA LEU A 835 8.35 46.35 -25.59
C LEU A 835 7.76 46.30 -27.00
N PHE A 836 7.16 45.17 -27.37
CA PHE A 836 6.49 45.00 -28.66
C PHE A 836 5.05 44.53 -28.46
N LEU A 837 4.11 45.41 -28.81
CA LEU A 837 2.68 45.14 -28.83
C LEU A 837 2.22 45.05 -30.29
N GLN A 838 1.58 43.95 -30.65
CA GLN A 838 1.01 43.75 -31.98
C GLN A 838 -0.36 43.06 -31.96
N ASN A 839 -1.16 43.31 -32.99
CA ASN A 839 -2.37 42.55 -33.34
C ASN A 839 -3.44 42.53 -32.21
N ASN A 840 -3.97 43.68 -31.82
CA ASN A 840 -4.96 43.80 -30.73
C ASN A 840 -4.41 43.38 -29.37
N SER A 841 -3.16 43.76 -29.06
CA SER A 841 -2.61 43.61 -27.71
C SER A 841 -3.00 44.80 -26.83
N LEU A 842 -3.17 44.58 -25.53
CA LEU A 842 -3.63 45.61 -24.58
C LEU A 842 -2.78 45.61 -23.31
N ILE A 843 -2.27 46.78 -22.93
CA ILE A 843 -1.86 47.09 -21.55
C ILE A 843 -2.92 48.02 -20.98
N SER A 844 -3.58 47.67 -19.86
CA SER A 844 -4.66 48.51 -19.32
C SER A 844 -4.77 48.51 -17.79
N SER A 845 -4.85 49.71 -17.22
CA SER A 845 -5.18 50.01 -15.82
C SER A 845 -6.55 50.72 -15.69
N SER A 846 -7.37 50.70 -16.74
CA SER A 846 -8.60 51.47 -16.84
C SER A 846 -9.70 51.06 -15.85
N VAL A 847 -10.62 52.00 -15.58
CA VAL A 847 -11.90 51.77 -14.88
C VAL A 847 -13.07 51.87 -15.86
N THR A 848 -13.94 50.85 -15.90
CA THR A 848 -14.99 50.76 -16.94
C THR A 848 -16.38 51.25 -16.52
N ASP A 849 -16.74 51.25 -15.23
CA ASP A 849 -18.09 51.58 -14.76
C ASP A 849 -18.12 52.04 -13.28
N SER A 850 -17.28 53.02 -12.92
CA SER A 850 -17.18 53.55 -11.55
C SER A 850 -16.69 54.99 -11.44
N THR A 851 -16.89 55.56 -10.26
CA THR A 851 -16.29 56.81 -9.77
C THR A 851 -14.85 56.63 -9.28
N GLY A 852 -14.35 55.38 -9.15
CA GLY A 852 -12.92 55.12 -8.95
C GLY A 852 -12.11 55.56 -10.17
N GLY A 853 -10.89 56.06 -9.92
CA GLY A 853 -10.00 56.53 -10.98
C GLY A 853 -9.21 55.41 -11.66
N GLY A 854 -8.73 55.67 -12.87
CA GLY A 854 -7.79 54.79 -13.58
C GLY A 854 -6.49 54.62 -12.80
N GLY A 855 -5.91 53.42 -12.83
CA GLY A 855 -4.61 53.15 -12.22
C GLY A 855 -3.46 53.71 -13.06
N ASN A 856 -2.26 53.86 -12.48
CA ASN A 856 -1.13 54.46 -13.19
C ASN A 856 -0.33 53.41 -13.99
N LEU A 857 0.15 53.80 -15.16
CA LEU A 857 1.07 53.00 -15.98
C LEU A 857 2.46 53.65 -15.96
N PHE A 858 3.48 52.90 -15.54
CA PHE A 858 4.88 53.29 -15.63
C PHE A 858 5.61 52.34 -16.59
N ILE A 859 6.13 52.86 -17.69
CA ILE A 859 6.85 52.07 -18.69
C ILE A 859 8.24 52.67 -18.88
N ASN A 860 9.27 51.92 -18.51
CA ASN A 860 10.67 52.25 -18.72
C ASN A 860 11.24 51.22 -19.71
N SER A 861 11.42 51.65 -20.97
CA SER A 861 11.66 50.77 -22.12
C SER A 861 12.55 51.44 -23.16
N ASP A 862 13.76 50.94 -23.44
CA ASP A 862 14.66 51.57 -24.43
C ASP A 862 13.94 51.80 -25.77
N PHE A 863 13.25 50.78 -26.29
CA PHE A 863 12.42 50.89 -27.50
C PHE A 863 11.02 50.31 -27.30
N ILE A 864 10.01 51.02 -27.80
CA ILE A 864 8.60 50.61 -27.79
C ILE A 864 8.08 50.55 -29.22
N VAL A 865 7.47 49.42 -29.59
CA VAL A 865 6.72 49.26 -30.85
C VAL A 865 5.27 48.93 -30.50
N ASN A 866 4.35 49.83 -30.85
CA ASN A 866 2.92 49.68 -30.64
C ASN A 866 2.19 49.66 -32.00
N TYR A 867 1.75 48.47 -32.43
CA TYR A 867 1.41 48.22 -33.83
C TYR A 867 0.11 47.42 -34.01
N ASN A 868 -0.56 47.63 -35.16
CA ASN A 868 -1.75 46.90 -35.60
C ASN A 868 -2.84 46.80 -34.52
N ASN A 869 -3.46 47.96 -34.24
CA ASN A 869 -4.57 48.15 -33.31
C ASN A 869 -4.24 47.71 -31.88
N SER A 870 -3.05 48.05 -31.36
CA SER A 870 -2.62 47.69 -30.00
C SER A 870 -2.58 48.92 -29.09
N ASP A 871 -2.97 48.76 -27.83
CA ASP A 871 -3.34 49.90 -26.98
C ASP A 871 -2.70 49.88 -25.59
N ILE A 872 -2.43 51.07 -25.06
CA ILE A 872 -1.94 51.32 -23.69
C ILE A 872 -2.92 52.30 -23.03
N ARG A 873 -3.76 51.83 -22.09
CA ARG A 873 -4.89 52.62 -21.55
C ARG A 873 -4.91 52.74 -20.03
N ALA A 874 -5.22 53.93 -19.53
CA ALA A 874 -5.42 54.25 -18.11
C ALA A 874 -6.75 55.00 -17.86
N ASN A 875 -7.73 54.78 -18.72
CA ASN A 875 -8.96 55.56 -18.80
C ASN A 875 -9.87 55.40 -17.57
N ALA A 876 -10.81 56.33 -17.40
CA ALA A 876 -11.93 56.19 -16.47
C ALA A 876 -13.25 56.65 -17.07
N VAL A 877 -14.38 56.23 -16.49
CA VAL A 877 -15.71 56.72 -16.90
C VAL A 877 -16.16 57.85 -15.99
N PHE A 878 -16.42 57.59 -14.70
CA PHE A 878 -16.89 58.61 -13.75
C PHE A 878 -15.80 59.12 -12.79
N GLY A 879 -14.71 58.39 -12.60
CA GLY A 879 -13.52 58.84 -11.87
C GLY A 879 -12.52 59.61 -12.75
N ASN A 880 -11.41 60.07 -12.18
CA ASN A 880 -10.32 60.67 -12.96
C ASN A 880 -9.53 59.59 -13.73
N GLY A 881 -8.99 59.95 -14.89
CA GLY A 881 -8.05 59.09 -15.61
C GLY A 881 -6.74 58.90 -14.85
N GLY A 882 -6.11 57.73 -15.04
CA GLY A 882 -4.81 57.40 -14.45
C GLY A 882 -3.65 57.99 -15.25
N ASN A 883 -2.48 58.16 -14.64
CA ASN A 883 -1.34 58.74 -15.34
C ASN A 883 -0.54 57.67 -16.09
N ILE A 884 -0.10 57.99 -17.32
CA ILE A 884 0.78 57.15 -18.12
C ILE A 884 2.13 57.84 -18.26
N GLN A 885 3.17 57.26 -17.67
CA GLN A 885 4.53 57.78 -17.69
C GLN A 885 5.45 56.82 -18.44
N ILE A 886 5.96 57.27 -19.58
CA ILE A 886 6.82 56.49 -20.47
C ILE A 886 8.20 57.12 -20.52
N TYR A 887 9.23 56.33 -20.21
CA TYR A 887 10.63 56.63 -20.47
C TYR A 887 11.15 55.72 -21.59
N THR A 888 11.62 56.30 -22.68
CA THR A 888 12.05 55.53 -23.85
C THR A 888 13.03 56.31 -24.73
N GLN A 889 13.94 55.61 -25.42
CA GLN A 889 14.81 56.20 -26.44
C GLN A 889 14.09 56.34 -27.79
N GLY A 890 13.07 55.52 -28.04
CA GLY A 890 12.27 55.60 -29.26
C GLY A 890 10.95 54.82 -29.19
N ILE A 891 9.86 55.48 -29.56
CA ILE A 891 8.52 54.90 -29.66
C ILE A 891 8.03 54.92 -31.12
N PHE A 892 7.58 53.76 -31.60
CA PHE A 892 7.04 53.54 -32.93
C PHE A 892 5.57 53.13 -32.79
N GLN A 893 4.65 54.05 -33.07
CA GLN A 893 3.21 53.86 -32.90
C GLN A 893 2.50 53.99 -34.26
N ASN A 894 1.62 53.05 -34.58
CA ASN A 894 0.74 53.15 -35.75
C ASN A 894 -0.51 53.99 -35.45
N GLN A 895 -1.16 54.55 -36.47
CA GLN A 895 -2.35 55.42 -36.32
C GLN A 895 -3.58 54.70 -35.74
N ASP A 896 -3.62 53.37 -35.80
CA ASP A 896 -4.68 52.52 -35.25
C ASP A 896 -4.46 52.13 -33.78
N SER A 897 -3.28 52.46 -33.22
CA SER A 897 -2.80 51.97 -31.94
C SER A 897 -2.73 53.14 -30.96
N GLU A 898 -3.35 53.03 -29.78
CA GLU A 898 -3.63 54.18 -28.91
C GLU A 898 -2.80 54.21 -27.60
N ILE A 899 -2.52 55.41 -27.09
CA ILE A 899 -2.05 55.64 -25.72
C ILE A 899 -3.00 56.66 -25.09
N ASP A 900 -3.89 56.20 -24.21
CA ASP A 900 -4.99 57.01 -23.68
C ASP A 900 -5.07 56.95 -22.16
N ALA A 901 -5.38 58.11 -21.56
CA ALA A 901 -5.54 58.33 -20.14
C ALA A 901 -6.82 59.14 -19.83
N SER A 902 -7.73 59.27 -20.80
CA SER A 902 -8.91 60.14 -20.72
C SER A 902 -9.91 59.73 -19.65
N SER A 903 -10.77 60.68 -19.25
CA SER A 903 -11.99 60.40 -18.51
C SER A 903 -13.22 60.96 -19.20
N THR A 904 -14.31 60.18 -19.20
CA THR A 904 -15.58 60.62 -19.80
C THR A 904 -16.26 61.74 -19.00
N PHE A 905 -16.23 61.65 -17.66
CA PHE A 905 -16.90 62.60 -16.77
C PHE A 905 -16.02 63.16 -15.64
N GLY A 906 -14.81 62.60 -15.43
CA GLY A 906 -13.81 63.10 -14.50
C GLY A 906 -12.76 63.99 -15.17
N ILE A 907 -11.60 64.14 -14.54
CA ILE A 907 -10.44 64.83 -15.12
C ILE A 907 -9.57 63.81 -15.87
N ASP A 908 -9.12 64.16 -17.08
CA ASP A 908 -8.15 63.35 -17.84
C ASP A 908 -6.84 63.14 -17.07
N GLY A 909 -6.29 61.93 -17.15
CA GLY A 909 -4.96 61.60 -16.65
C GLY A 909 -3.85 62.13 -17.56
N VAL A 910 -2.64 62.29 -17.02
CA VAL A 910 -1.51 62.82 -17.79
C VAL A 910 -0.78 61.69 -18.53
N VAL A 911 -0.75 61.76 -19.86
CA VAL A 911 0.22 61.00 -20.68
C VAL A 911 1.51 61.80 -20.82
N LYS A 912 2.60 61.30 -20.24
CA LYS A 912 3.93 61.91 -20.32
C LYS A 912 4.94 60.92 -20.89
N ILE A 913 5.33 61.14 -22.15
CA ILE A 913 6.45 60.46 -22.79
C ILE A 913 7.70 61.32 -22.61
N THR A 914 8.78 60.75 -22.08
CA THR A 914 10.07 61.42 -21.87
C THR A 914 11.15 60.70 -22.66
N ASN A 915 11.67 61.34 -23.70
CA ASN A 915 12.83 60.87 -24.45
C ASN A 915 14.11 61.55 -23.91
N PRO A 916 15.19 60.82 -23.57
CA PRO A 916 16.47 61.42 -23.20
C PRO A 916 17.03 62.43 -24.23
N GLU A 917 16.65 62.34 -25.50
CA GLU A 917 17.12 63.26 -26.55
C GLU A 917 16.40 64.62 -26.62
N ASP A 918 15.33 64.87 -25.83
CA ASP A 918 14.60 66.16 -25.82
C ASP A 918 15.44 67.37 -25.33
N VAL A 919 16.71 67.16 -24.99
CA VAL A 919 17.69 68.20 -24.61
C VAL A 919 18.59 68.63 -25.78
N GLN A 920 18.60 67.92 -26.92
CA GLN A 920 19.25 68.39 -28.14
C GLN A 920 18.22 68.65 -29.25
N LYS A 921 17.84 69.92 -29.38
CA LYS A 921 17.09 70.41 -30.55
C LYS A 921 17.81 69.99 -31.83
N ILE A 922 17.19 69.10 -32.59
CA ILE A 922 17.56 68.82 -33.97
C ILE A 922 17.46 70.14 -34.73
N ALA A 923 18.62 70.72 -35.07
CA ALA A 923 18.68 71.87 -35.96
C ALA A 923 18.22 71.41 -37.35
N ILE A 924 17.08 71.90 -37.79
CA ILE A 924 16.55 71.64 -39.13
C ILE A 924 17.52 72.29 -40.13
N ALA A 925 18.37 71.49 -40.77
CA ALA A 925 19.15 71.94 -41.91
C ALA A 925 18.20 72.05 -43.11
N GLU A 926 17.96 73.27 -43.61
CA GLU A 926 17.23 73.46 -44.86
C GLU A 926 18.00 72.82 -46.02
N LEU A 927 17.29 72.08 -46.87
CA LEU A 927 17.83 71.57 -48.13
C LEU A 927 18.12 72.75 -49.09
N PRO A 928 19.32 72.82 -49.71
CA PRO A 928 19.60 73.83 -50.71
C PRO A 928 18.67 73.71 -51.93
N LYS A 929 17.94 74.79 -52.23
CA LYS A 929 17.22 74.93 -53.50
C LYS A 929 18.15 75.54 -54.56
N ASP A 930 18.95 74.70 -55.20
CA ASP A 930 19.57 75.05 -56.49
C ASP A 930 19.59 73.84 -57.43
N ILE A 931 19.11 74.06 -58.65
CA ILE A 931 19.05 73.06 -59.71
C ILE A 931 20.32 73.18 -60.56
N VAL A 932 21.14 72.13 -60.59
CA VAL A 932 22.34 72.10 -61.44
C VAL A 932 21.98 71.67 -62.86
N ASP A 933 22.30 72.54 -63.83
CA ASP A 933 22.07 72.31 -65.26
C ASP A 933 23.03 71.24 -65.83
N VAL A 934 22.47 70.14 -66.33
CA VAL A 934 23.20 68.97 -66.84
C VAL A 934 23.64 69.13 -68.30
N THR A 935 23.34 70.27 -68.95
CA THR A 935 23.51 70.47 -70.40
C THR A 935 24.94 70.85 -70.83
N GLN A 936 25.90 71.00 -69.89
CA GLN A 936 27.27 71.47 -70.21
C GLN A 936 28.40 70.42 -70.12
N LEU A 937 28.11 69.14 -69.83
CA LEU A 937 29.15 68.11 -69.62
C LEU A 937 29.10 66.92 -70.60
N VAL A 938 28.86 67.20 -71.90
CA VAL A 938 28.77 66.18 -72.96
C VAL A 938 29.95 66.24 -73.95
N ALA A 939 30.47 65.06 -74.33
CA ALA A 939 31.39 64.76 -75.46
C ALA A 939 32.86 65.19 -75.32
N LYS A 940 33.90 64.53 -75.91
CA LYS A 940 34.06 63.37 -76.85
C LYS A 940 35.54 62.89 -76.79
N ALA A 941 36.01 61.73 -77.27
CA ALA A 941 35.50 60.35 -77.42
C ALA A 941 36.60 59.43 -78.02
N CYS A 942 36.42 58.09 -77.94
CA CYS A 942 37.15 57.01 -78.68
C CYS A 942 38.63 56.74 -78.27
N SER A 943 39.16 55.51 -78.31
CA SER A 943 38.97 54.44 -79.30
C SER A 943 39.16 53.01 -78.74
N ALA A 944 38.81 51.97 -79.53
CA ALA A 944 38.72 50.56 -79.11
C ALA A 944 39.96 49.69 -79.41
N SER A 945 40.11 48.56 -78.69
CA SER A 945 40.27 47.21 -79.30
C SER A 945 40.12 46.05 -78.29
N LYS A 946 39.97 44.82 -78.80
CA LYS A 946 39.57 43.57 -78.11
C LYS A 946 40.77 42.72 -77.63
N THR A 947 40.60 41.95 -76.54
CA THR A 947 41.29 40.65 -76.28
C THR A 947 40.49 39.72 -75.34
N ASN A 948 40.88 38.44 -75.30
CA ASN A 948 40.13 37.21 -74.92
C ASN A 948 40.84 36.43 -73.75
N GLU A 949 40.28 35.45 -73.00
CA GLU A 949 38.91 34.89 -72.82
C GLU A 949 38.89 33.74 -71.75
N PHE A 950 37.82 33.64 -70.92
CA PHE A 950 37.47 32.46 -70.05
C PHE A 950 38.45 32.15 -68.86
N VAL A 951 38.16 31.37 -67.79
CA VAL A 951 37.18 30.28 -67.49
C VAL A 951 36.69 30.34 -66.01
N ILE A 952 35.56 29.65 -65.72
CA ILE A 952 34.89 29.49 -64.41
C ILE A 952 35.31 28.21 -63.65
N ILE A 953 35.33 28.25 -62.30
CA ILE A 953 35.04 27.10 -61.39
C ILE A 953 34.51 27.66 -60.04
N GLY A 954 33.20 27.65 -59.76
CA GLY A 954 32.52 26.61 -58.96
C GLY A 954 32.49 26.99 -57.45
N LYS A 955 31.43 26.78 -56.65
CA LYS A 955 30.14 26.07 -56.80
C LYS A 955 29.02 26.86 -56.07
N GLY A 956 27.77 26.70 -56.48
CA GLY A 956 26.62 27.45 -55.93
C GLY A 956 26.09 26.95 -54.57
N GLY A 957 25.02 27.54 -54.04
CA GLY A 957 24.26 28.67 -54.58
C GLY A 957 22.96 28.99 -53.80
N LEU A 958 22.33 30.11 -54.14
CA LEU A 958 20.97 30.53 -53.74
C LEU A 958 20.31 31.24 -54.94
N PRO A 959 18.99 31.09 -55.18
CA PRO A 959 18.30 31.82 -56.25
C PRO A 959 18.25 33.32 -55.97
N ALA A 960 18.36 34.14 -57.01
CA ALA A 960 18.39 35.61 -56.89
C ALA A 960 16.99 36.27 -56.73
N ASN A 961 15.90 35.50 -56.63
CA ASN A 961 14.54 36.02 -56.52
C ASN A 961 13.64 35.09 -55.67
N PRO A 962 12.88 35.58 -54.67
CA PRO A 962 12.05 34.73 -53.81
C PRO A 962 10.80 34.10 -54.44
N THR A 963 10.45 34.43 -55.69
CA THR A 963 9.21 33.96 -56.33
C THR A 963 9.39 32.87 -57.40
N ASP A 964 10.64 32.50 -57.74
CA ASP A 964 10.90 31.42 -58.70
C ASP A 964 10.70 30.03 -58.07
N MET A 965 9.86 29.21 -58.71
CA MET A 965 9.40 27.93 -58.17
C MET A 965 10.41 26.80 -58.42
N LEU A 966 11.05 26.29 -57.37
CA LEU A 966 11.93 25.12 -57.45
C LEU A 966 11.15 23.86 -57.87
N ARG A 967 11.38 23.40 -59.10
CA ARG A 967 10.79 22.15 -59.62
C ARG A 967 11.59 20.92 -59.20
N GLY A 968 11.04 20.13 -58.28
CA GLY A 968 11.31 18.70 -58.13
C GLY A 968 10.09 17.88 -58.60
N GLN A 969 10.19 17.24 -59.77
CA GLN A 969 9.22 16.27 -60.31
C GLN A 969 9.45 14.87 -59.68
N THR A 970 8.56 13.85 -59.69
CA THR A 970 7.23 13.59 -60.30
C THR A 970 6.62 12.35 -59.60
N VAL A 971 5.33 11.96 -59.62
CA VAL A 971 3.97 12.60 -59.67
C VAL A 971 2.94 11.44 -59.69
N TRP A 972 1.88 11.46 -58.87
CA TRP A 972 0.60 10.81 -59.23
C TRP A 972 -0.60 11.43 -58.52
N THR A 973 -1.56 11.95 -59.30
CA THR A 973 -2.83 12.52 -58.85
C THR A 973 -3.88 12.24 -59.92
N ASP A 974 -5.05 11.68 -59.55
CA ASP A 974 -6.21 11.62 -60.46
C ASP A 974 -6.81 13.03 -60.62
N LEU A 975 -7.16 13.39 -61.85
CA LEU A 975 -7.58 14.72 -62.29
C LEU A 975 -8.99 14.68 -62.86
N ARG A 976 -10.00 14.93 -62.02
CA ARG A 976 -11.34 15.34 -62.49
C ARG A 976 -11.88 16.50 -61.66
N GLN A 977 -11.65 17.71 -62.16
CA GLN A 977 -12.50 18.87 -61.91
C GLN A 977 -13.75 18.83 -62.79
N LEU A 978 -14.81 19.49 -62.32
CA LEU A 978 -15.86 20.28 -63.04
C LEU A 978 -16.91 20.62 -61.95
N SER A 979 -16.90 21.83 -61.37
CA SER A 979 -17.77 22.98 -61.74
C SER A 979 -19.27 22.63 -61.71
N THR A 980 -20.19 23.38 -61.06
CA THR A 980 -20.39 24.85 -61.12
C THR A 980 -21.24 25.40 -59.96
N ASN A 981 -21.22 26.73 -59.80
CA ASN A 981 -22.13 27.55 -58.97
C ASN A 981 -23.63 27.17 -59.04
N SER A 982 -24.39 27.35 -57.94
CA SER A 982 -25.37 28.46 -57.80
C SER A 982 -26.35 28.30 -56.62
N ASN A 983 -26.42 29.33 -55.77
CA ASN A 983 -27.60 29.94 -55.12
C ASN A 983 -28.89 29.16 -54.73
N THR A 984 -29.39 29.61 -53.56
CA THR A 984 -30.81 29.88 -53.17
C THR A 984 -31.76 28.81 -52.60
N GLN A 985 -32.25 29.19 -51.41
CA GLN A 985 -33.63 29.10 -50.88
C GLN A 985 -34.15 27.86 -50.13
N ASN A 986 -34.54 28.15 -48.88
CA ASN A 986 -35.55 27.48 -48.07
C ASN A 986 -36.85 27.17 -48.83
N LYS A 987 -37.50 26.03 -48.54
CA LYS A 987 -38.74 25.98 -47.72
C LYS A 987 -39.35 24.57 -47.58
N LEU A 988 -39.88 24.29 -46.38
CA LEU A 988 -41.07 23.47 -46.03
C LEU A 988 -41.11 22.02 -46.58
N GLY A 989 -41.17 20.95 -45.77
CA GLY A 989 -42.16 20.64 -44.72
C GLY A 989 -42.77 19.25 -45.06
N ALA A 990 -43.33 18.44 -44.16
CA ALA A 990 -43.69 18.59 -42.74
C ALA A 990 -43.84 17.20 -42.07
N ALA A 991 -44.42 17.18 -40.85
CA ALA A 991 -44.95 16.02 -40.09
C ALA A 991 -43.99 15.26 -39.12
N ASN A 992 -44.02 15.70 -37.86
CA ASN A 992 -44.00 14.85 -36.65
C ASN A 992 -45.47 14.39 -36.37
N PRO A 993 -45.84 13.47 -35.43
CA PRO A 993 -45.05 12.93 -34.30
C PRO A 993 -45.23 11.41 -33.96
N GLU A 994 -44.48 10.93 -32.94
CA GLU A 994 -44.72 9.75 -32.04
C GLU A 994 -45.01 8.35 -32.67
N LYS A 995 -44.32 7.25 -32.30
CA LYS A 995 -44.32 6.65 -30.95
C LYS A 995 -43.35 5.42 -30.84
N LEU A 996 -42.71 5.26 -29.67
CA LEU A 996 -42.22 4.01 -29.03
C LEU A 996 -41.46 2.92 -29.85
N ALA A 997 -40.15 2.79 -29.59
CA ALA A 997 -39.53 1.53 -29.15
C ALA A 997 -38.14 1.78 -28.52
N SER A 998 -37.91 1.30 -27.30
CA SER A 998 -36.62 1.35 -26.61
C SER A 998 -35.81 0.07 -26.82
N THR A 999 -34.51 0.19 -27.15
CA THR A 999 -33.56 -0.93 -27.03
C THR A 999 -32.26 -0.45 -26.38
N SER A 1000 -32.07 -0.81 -25.11
CA SER A 1000 -30.78 -0.71 -24.44
C SER A 1000 -29.82 -1.77 -25.01
N PRO A 1001 -28.51 -1.51 -25.12
CA PRO A 1001 -27.54 -2.57 -25.36
C PRO A 1001 -27.43 -3.45 -24.12
N THR A 1002 -27.58 -4.77 -24.30
CA THR A 1002 -27.34 -5.77 -23.26
C THR A 1002 -25.85 -5.91 -22.95
N PRO A 1003 -25.47 -6.22 -21.71
CA PRO A 1003 -24.06 -6.41 -21.34
C PRO A 1003 -23.49 -7.67 -22.02
N THR A 1004 -22.30 -7.54 -22.60
CA THR A 1004 -21.55 -8.67 -23.14
C THR A 1004 -21.04 -9.55 -22.02
N HIS A 1005 -21.52 -10.80 -21.97
CA HIS A 1005 -21.07 -11.80 -21.02
C HIS A 1005 -19.60 -12.16 -21.26
N ILE A 1006 -18.80 -12.20 -20.20
CA ILE A 1006 -17.44 -12.78 -20.26
C ILE A 1006 -17.59 -14.31 -20.37
N ILE A 1007 -16.78 -14.92 -21.23
CA ILE A 1007 -16.76 -16.37 -21.48
C ILE A 1007 -15.34 -16.88 -21.16
N GLU A 1008 -15.25 -17.95 -20.38
CA GLU A 1008 -13.96 -18.58 -20.04
C GLU A 1008 -13.32 -19.23 -21.27
N ALA A 1009 -11.99 -19.16 -21.37
CA ALA A 1009 -11.26 -19.79 -22.46
C ALA A 1009 -11.22 -21.32 -22.28
N GLN A 1010 -11.73 -22.06 -23.27
CA GLN A 1010 -11.76 -23.53 -23.27
C GLN A 1010 -10.57 -24.16 -24.03
N GLY A 1011 -9.66 -23.36 -24.56
CA GLY A 1011 -8.45 -23.83 -25.20
C GLY A 1011 -7.44 -22.72 -25.47
N TRP A 1012 -6.29 -23.12 -25.98
CA TRP A 1012 -5.25 -22.23 -26.47
C TRP A 1012 -4.74 -22.72 -27.82
N VAL A 1013 -4.45 -21.79 -28.73
CA VAL A 1013 -3.86 -22.06 -30.03
C VAL A 1013 -2.49 -21.40 -30.13
N ILE A 1014 -1.56 -22.05 -30.84
CA ILE A 1014 -0.26 -21.48 -31.16
C ILE A 1014 -0.33 -20.96 -32.60
N ASN A 1015 -0.22 -19.65 -32.75
CA ASN A 1015 -0.23 -18.98 -34.04
C ASN A 1015 1.10 -19.23 -34.79
N ARG A 1016 1.12 -18.93 -36.10
CA ARG A 1016 2.26 -19.25 -36.99
C ARG A 1016 3.57 -18.50 -36.65
N ASP A 1017 3.48 -17.46 -35.84
CA ASP A 1017 4.61 -16.68 -35.30
C ASP A 1017 5.09 -17.18 -33.92
N GLY A 1018 4.46 -18.23 -33.37
CA GLY A 1018 4.75 -18.78 -32.05
C GLY A 1018 3.99 -18.10 -30.90
N THR A 1019 3.11 -17.14 -31.16
CA THR A 1019 2.28 -16.51 -30.12
C THR A 1019 1.17 -17.46 -29.65
N ILE A 1020 0.83 -17.40 -28.37
CA ILE A 1020 -0.23 -18.19 -27.75
C ILE A 1020 -1.48 -17.33 -27.61
N GLU A 1021 -2.61 -17.80 -28.14
CA GLU A 1021 -3.89 -17.11 -28.09
C GLU A 1021 -4.94 -17.99 -27.39
N LEU A 1022 -5.65 -17.43 -26.41
CA LEU A 1022 -6.71 -18.11 -25.66
C LEU A 1022 -8.03 -18.04 -26.42
N VAL A 1023 -8.68 -19.18 -26.65
CA VAL A 1023 -9.90 -19.30 -27.45
C VAL A 1023 -11.07 -19.85 -26.64
N ALA A 1024 -12.27 -19.33 -26.90
CA ALA A 1024 -13.49 -19.75 -26.19
C ALA A 1024 -13.96 -21.18 -26.53
N HIS A 1025 -13.47 -21.77 -27.62
CA HIS A 1025 -13.75 -23.15 -28.02
C HIS A 1025 -12.47 -23.78 -28.61
N SER A 1026 -12.15 -25.00 -28.19
CA SER A 1026 -11.01 -25.75 -28.75
C SER A 1026 -11.30 -26.19 -30.20
N PRO A 1027 -10.35 -26.06 -31.15
CA PRO A 1027 -10.54 -26.55 -32.51
C PRO A 1027 -10.69 -28.08 -32.55
N GLU A 1028 -11.76 -28.59 -33.18
CA GLU A 1028 -11.91 -30.02 -33.43
C GLU A 1028 -10.86 -30.49 -34.45
N ILE A 1029 -9.91 -31.31 -33.99
CA ILE A 1029 -8.95 -31.99 -34.87
C ILE A 1029 -9.64 -33.23 -35.46
N PRO A 1030 -9.85 -33.31 -36.80
CA PRO A 1030 -10.47 -34.48 -37.40
C PRO A 1030 -9.59 -35.72 -37.20
N ALA A 1031 -10.19 -36.81 -36.74
CA ALA A 1031 -9.49 -38.04 -36.39
C ALA A 1031 -8.75 -38.64 -37.60
N VAL A 1032 -7.41 -38.72 -37.51
CA VAL A 1032 -6.58 -39.37 -38.52
C VAL A 1032 -6.76 -40.89 -38.42
N VAL A 1033 -7.30 -41.49 -39.48
CA VAL A 1033 -7.45 -42.95 -39.59
C VAL A 1033 -6.06 -43.59 -39.65
N PRO A 1034 -5.75 -44.59 -38.79
CA PRO A 1034 -4.43 -45.21 -38.77
C PRO A 1034 -4.24 -46.12 -40.00
N VAL A 1035 -3.39 -45.69 -40.93
CA VAL A 1035 -2.91 -46.55 -42.03
C VAL A 1035 -1.78 -47.42 -41.52
N SER A 1036 -1.97 -48.74 -41.53
CA SER A 1036 -0.95 -49.70 -41.13
C SER A 1036 0.12 -49.86 -42.21
N TYR A 1037 1.38 -49.52 -41.87
CA TYR A 1037 2.54 -49.96 -42.64
C TYR A 1037 3.63 -50.56 -41.75
N VAL A 1038 4.24 -51.61 -42.28
CA VAL A 1038 5.10 -52.57 -41.57
C VAL A 1038 6.50 -52.00 -41.35
N ALA A 1039 7.04 -52.20 -40.15
CA ALA A 1039 8.40 -51.79 -39.81
C ALA A 1039 9.46 -52.49 -40.68
N LYS A 1040 10.46 -51.72 -41.14
CA LYS A 1040 11.75 -52.22 -41.60
C LYS A 1040 12.87 -51.43 -40.93
N CYS A 1041 13.76 -52.13 -40.23
CA CYS A 1041 14.92 -51.54 -39.59
C CYS A 1041 16.12 -51.46 -40.54
N THR A 1042 16.74 -50.29 -40.63
CA THR A 1042 18.16 -50.04 -40.94
C THR A 1042 18.50 -48.66 -40.35
N GLY A 1043 19.57 -48.43 -39.60
CA GLY A 1043 20.68 -49.33 -39.24
C GLY A 1043 22.04 -48.67 -39.47
N SER A 1044 22.35 -47.60 -38.73
CA SER A 1044 23.70 -47.05 -38.50
C SER A 1044 23.64 -46.01 -37.39
#